data_AF-A0A2G1WUX3-F1
#
_entry.id   AF-A0A2G1WUX3-F1
#
_cell.length_a   1.000
_cell.length_b   1.000
_cell.length_c   1.000
_cell.angle_alpha   90.00
_cell.angle_beta   90.00
_cell.angle_gamma   90.00
#
_symmetry.space_group_name_H-M   'P 1'
#
loop_
_entity.id
_entity.type
_entity.pdbx_description
1 polymer ?
#
loop_
_entity_poly.entity_id
_entity_poly.type
_entity_poly.pdbx_seq_one_letter_code
_entity_poly.pdbx_strand_id
1 'polypeptide(L)'
;MSVRVPVREPPASVPEDRVGLPEAVLADLGVAPGGSIAAEGSHRVVAPVVAVDVQTRAVFLPERLRRSAGLDPGDNATVAASSLPVASSITLRHRQSVDLERSEDAIRRRLDRRAVAVGDEVEVTRLGGALTLRFDVRDVTPSSPAVVGDDTEIAVAADDGPDVVAESPGTGGPGAGVVPTATFDRLLDAVSTRFDAAETFESAGSPTLGLLLHGPRGSGKTTLVEAVAAATDATLVRASAARLRGERTSDRTDRLDRLVEAVPAGEPTVVLLDDLEALGADDGADSALADRLRSTVDELRAGDRTVVIGATTDPSGVPSALRRGGRFDRELEVEPLTAAERADALEALCEGASLAMDVDFEAVAARLNGYVFADLAVLADAALERAVRRDGRTAIRMADFDAALDDVEATGLREVTVEFPAVGWDEVGGLDEAKRELVRAVYWPFEYADRFAELGIDPPSGVLLYGPPGTGKTLLARAAASLSDANFIPVNGPELLDKYVGESEKAVRDLFATARENSPAVIFFDEVDAISPRRRGDDTGAGERVVSQLLTELDGLEPLTDVAVIAATNRPDAIDEALLRPGRIEKAVETPLPDRDARREILEIHAREMPTAAGVDLDALADRTGGYSGGDIAALVREAGLLAIEDAIVDDGPVDPTVGRDHFERALAETSPSTRDGRADAGLPEK
;
A
#
# COMPACT_ATOMS: atom_id res chain seq x y z
N MET A 1 -35.49 -17.44 -11.79
CA MET A 1 -36.96 -17.35 -12.05
C MET A 1 -37.20 -16.10 -12.90
N SER A 2 -38.22 -16.10 -13.77
CA SER A 2 -38.54 -14.95 -14.64
C SER A 2 -40.02 -14.58 -14.55
N VAL A 3 -40.33 -13.29 -14.52
CA VAL A 3 -41.69 -12.74 -14.43
C VAL A 3 -41.89 -11.73 -15.56
N ARG A 4 -43.02 -11.81 -16.26
CA ARG A 4 -43.37 -10.85 -17.32
C ARG A 4 -44.26 -9.74 -16.74
N VAL A 5 -43.81 -8.50 -16.83
CA VAL A 5 -44.48 -7.34 -16.23
C VAL A 5 -44.49 -6.15 -17.20
N PRO A 6 -45.50 -5.26 -17.12
CA PRO A 6 -45.52 -4.05 -17.93
C PRO A 6 -44.43 -3.06 -17.50
N VAL A 7 -43.83 -2.38 -18.47
CA VAL A 7 -42.83 -1.32 -18.27
C VAL A 7 -43.55 -0.01 -17.97
N ARG A 8 -43.12 0.68 -16.91
CA ARG A 8 -43.64 2.00 -16.52
C ARG A 8 -42.52 2.98 -16.24
N GLU A 9 -42.89 4.26 -16.28
CA GLU A 9 -41.98 5.35 -15.89
C GLU A 9 -41.70 5.32 -14.40
N PRO A 10 -40.42 5.44 -13.99
CA PRO A 10 -40.03 5.32 -12.60
C PRO A 10 -40.52 6.50 -11.75
N PRO A 11 -40.88 6.26 -10.47
CA PRO A 11 -41.03 7.34 -9.51
C PRO A 11 -39.66 7.97 -9.19
N ALA A 12 -39.66 9.20 -8.67
CA ALA A 12 -38.45 9.96 -8.35
C ALA A 12 -37.50 9.27 -7.33
N SER A 13 -37.99 8.25 -6.61
CA SER A 13 -37.21 7.44 -5.68
C SER A 13 -36.28 6.41 -6.34
N VAL A 14 -36.44 6.16 -7.65
CA VAL A 14 -35.60 5.21 -8.40
C VAL A 14 -34.50 5.99 -9.11
N PRO A 15 -33.21 5.75 -8.79
CA PRO A 15 -32.09 6.36 -9.50
C PRO A 15 -32.06 5.99 -10.99
N GLU A 16 -31.48 6.84 -11.83
CA GLU A 16 -31.46 6.65 -13.30
C GLU A 16 -30.75 5.36 -13.78
N ASP A 17 -29.91 4.78 -12.94
CA ASP A 17 -29.11 3.58 -13.22
C ASP A 17 -29.63 2.32 -12.50
N ARG A 18 -30.81 2.39 -11.87
CA ARG A 18 -31.41 1.25 -11.16
C ARG A 18 -32.79 0.91 -11.69
N VAL A 19 -33.21 -0.34 -11.47
CA VAL A 19 -34.55 -0.80 -11.81
C VAL A 19 -35.42 -0.79 -10.57
N GLY A 20 -36.54 -0.08 -10.65
CA GLY A 20 -37.53 -0.10 -9.59
C GLY A 20 -38.43 -1.33 -9.71
N LEU A 21 -38.53 -2.12 -8.64
CA LEU A 21 -39.48 -3.22 -8.56
C LEU A 21 -40.30 -3.15 -7.25
N PRO A 22 -41.62 -3.43 -7.31
CA PRO A 22 -42.43 -3.65 -6.12
C PRO A 22 -41.93 -4.86 -5.32
N GLU A 23 -42.07 -4.83 -3.99
CA GLU A 23 -41.69 -5.94 -3.12
C GLU A 23 -42.34 -7.28 -3.52
N ALA A 24 -43.58 -7.24 -4.00
CA ALA A 24 -44.29 -8.43 -4.50
C ALA A 24 -43.60 -9.07 -5.72
N VAL A 25 -42.97 -8.28 -6.60
CA VAL A 25 -42.25 -8.79 -7.78
C VAL A 25 -40.85 -9.27 -7.38
N LEU A 26 -40.22 -8.63 -6.39
CA LEU A 26 -38.94 -9.07 -5.83
C LEU A 26 -39.04 -10.42 -5.12
N ALA A 27 -40.11 -10.62 -4.34
CA ALA A 27 -40.41 -11.90 -3.72
C ALA A 27 -40.60 -13.02 -4.76
N ASP A 28 -41.30 -12.76 -5.86
CA ASP A 28 -41.49 -13.74 -6.95
C ASP A 28 -40.17 -14.11 -7.65
N LEU A 29 -39.25 -13.15 -7.77
CA LEU A 29 -37.96 -13.34 -8.41
C LEU A 29 -36.91 -13.96 -7.48
N GLY A 30 -37.14 -13.92 -6.16
CA GLY A 30 -36.18 -14.36 -5.14
C GLY A 30 -34.96 -13.46 -5.02
N VAL A 31 -35.10 -12.17 -5.32
CA VAL A 31 -34.00 -11.19 -5.34
C VAL A 31 -34.19 -10.19 -4.19
N ALA A 32 -33.16 -10.02 -3.36
CA ALA A 32 -33.16 -9.00 -2.30
C ALA A 32 -32.97 -7.58 -2.89
N PRO A 33 -33.46 -6.52 -2.23
CA PRO A 33 -33.13 -5.14 -2.60
C PRO A 33 -31.61 -4.94 -2.67
N GLY A 34 -31.09 -4.39 -3.78
CA GLY A 34 -29.66 -4.31 -4.07
C GLY A 34 -29.08 -5.46 -4.91
N GLY A 35 -29.83 -6.56 -5.11
CA GLY A 35 -29.48 -7.58 -6.10
C GLY A 35 -29.69 -7.11 -7.54
N SER A 36 -29.26 -7.91 -8.52
CA SER A 36 -29.37 -7.55 -9.95
C SER A 36 -30.45 -8.36 -10.68
N ILE A 37 -31.09 -7.72 -11.65
CA ILE A 37 -32.08 -8.35 -12.52
C ILE A 37 -31.74 -8.08 -13.99
N ALA A 38 -32.08 -9.03 -14.85
CA ALA A 38 -32.08 -8.84 -16.29
C ALA A 38 -33.51 -8.50 -16.75
N ALA A 39 -33.68 -7.37 -17.44
CA ALA A 39 -34.87 -7.03 -18.19
C ALA A 39 -34.64 -7.33 -19.67
N GLU A 40 -35.46 -8.19 -20.25
CA GLU A 40 -35.42 -8.57 -21.66
C GLU A 40 -36.53 -7.85 -22.43
N GLY A 41 -36.10 -7.03 -23.40
CA GLY A 41 -36.92 -6.46 -24.46
C GLY A 41 -36.39 -6.88 -25.83
N SER A 42 -36.12 -5.88 -26.68
CA SER A 42 -35.39 -6.10 -27.94
C SER A 42 -33.91 -6.43 -27.70
N HIS A 43 -33.37 -5.89 -26.60
CA HIS A 43 -32.04 -6.15 -26.09
C HIS A 43 -32.14 -6.51 -24.60
N ARG A 44 -31.21 -7.31 -24.11
CA ARG A 44 -31.14 -7.69 -22.70
C ARG A 44 -30.33 -6.64 -21.94
N VAL A 45 -30.93 -6.04 -20.93
CA VAL A 45 -30.28 -5.09 -20.03
C VAL A 45 -30.29 -5.65 -18.62
N VAL A 46 -29.18 -5.54 -17.91
CA VAL A 46 -29.06 -6.01 -16.54
C VAL A 46 -28.68 -4.85 -15.64
N ALA A 47 -29.40 -4.67 -14.54
CA ALA A 47 -29.19 -3.55 -13.64
C ALA A 47 -29.58 -3.90 -12.20
N PRO A 48 -28.99 -3.22 -11.20
CA PRO A 48 -29.35 -3.41 -9.79
C PRO A 48 -30.76 -2.93 -9.50
N VAL A 49 -31.41 -3.60 -8.56
CA VAL A 49 -32.78 -3.35 -8.15
C VAL A 49 -32.85 -2.41 -6.95
N VAL A 50 -33.86 -1.54 -6.96
CA VAL A 50 -34.37 -0.84 -5.77
C VAL A 50 -35.81 -1.24 -5.54
N ALA A 51 -36.17 -1.47 -4.28
CA ALA A 51 -37.54 -1.70 -3.88
C ALA A 51 -38.35 -0.41 -4.00
N VAL A 52 -39.51 -0.46 -4.64
CA VAL A 52 -40.42 0.67 -4.79
C VAL A 52 -41.71 0.37 -4.04
N ASP A 53 -42.13 1.30 -3.19
CA ASP A 53 -43.39 1.19 -2.44
C ASP A 53 -44.59 1.56 -3.32
N VAL A 54 -44.97 0.64 -4.23
CA VAL A 54 -46.14 0.76 -5.10
C VAL A 54 -46.86 -0.57 -5.23
N GLN A 55 -48.20 -0.55 -5.18
CA GLN A 55 -49.01 -1.77 -5.26
C GLN A 55 -49.14 -2.34 -6.69
N THR A 56 -48.74 -1.60 -7.70
CA THR A 56 -48.88 -2.01 -9.10
C THR A 56 -47.74 -2.93 -9.52
N ARG A 57 -48.06 -4.15 -9.98
CA ARG A 57 -47.07 -5.08 -10.56
C ARG A 57 -46.57 -4.59 -11.92
N ALA A 58 -45.48 -3.83 -11.91
CA ALA A 58 -44.80 -3.30 -13.08
C ALA A 58 -43.28 -3.29 -12.86
N VAL A 59 -42.51 -3.17 -13.95
CA VAL A 59 -41.08 -2.83 -13.87
C VAL A 59 -40.91 -1.35 -14.18
N PHE A 60 -40.21 -0.65 -13.30
CA PHE A 60 -39.97 0.78 -13.41
C PHE A 60 -38.56 1.00 -13.98
N LEU A 61 -38.49 1.33 -15.26
CA LEU A 61 -37.23 1.51 -15.98
C LEU A 61 -37.02 2.99 -16.32
N PRO A 62 -35.95 3.62 -15.81
CA PRO A 62 -35.51 4.94 -16.27
C PRO A 62 -35.31 5.01 -17.78
N GLU A 63 -35.39 6.21 -18.34
CA GLU A 63 -35.33 6.45 -19.79
C GLU A 63 -34.08 5.83 -20.43
N ARG A 64 -32.93 5.93 -19.78
CA ARG A 64 -31.68 5.32 -20.24
C ARG A 64 -31.81 3.80 -20.38
N LEU A 65 -32.24 3.10 -19.33
CA LEU A 65 -32.36 1.63 -19.34
C LEU A 65 -33.43 1.15 -20.32
N ARG A 66 -34.51 1.92 -20.51
CA ARG A 66 -35.54 1.67 -21.53
C ARG A 66 -34.98 1.72 -22.94
N ARG A 67 -34.20 2.76 -23.27
CA ARG A 67 -33.53 2.88 -24.57
C ARG A 67 -32.56 1.72 -24.80
N SER A 68 -31.74 1.39 -23.80
CA SER A 68 -30.78 0.28 -23.90
C SER A 68 -31.45 -1.09 -24.08
N ALA A 69 -32.63 -1.30 -23.49
CA ALA A 69 -33.39 -2.55 -23.64
C ALA A 69 -34.29 -2.57 -24.89
N GLY A 70 -34.44 -1.43 -25.57
CA GLY A 70 -35.40 -1.22 -26.65
C GLY A 70 -36.84 -1.49 -26.20
N LEU A 71 -37.24 -0.87 -25.08
CA LEU A 71 -38.56 -0.99 -24.45
C LEU A 71 -39.20 0.38 -24.24
N ASP A 72 -40.47 0.53 -24.60
CA ASP A 72 -41.26 1.74 -24.39
C ASP A 72 -42.22 1.58 -23.18
N PRO A 73 -42.62 2.68 -22.52
CA PRO A 73 -43.59 2.60 -21.43
C PRO A 73 -44.94 2.08 -21.96
N GLY A 74 -45.44 1.00 -21.35
CA GLY A 74 -46.61 0.26 -21.82
C GLY A 74 -46.27 -1.11 -22.44
N ASP A 75 -45.01 -1.34 -22.84
CA ASP A 75 -44.55 -2.65 -23.30
C ASP A 75 -44.48 -3.66 -22.15
N ASN A 76 -44.40 -4.96 -22.47
CA ASN A 76 -44.17 -5.99 -21.47
C ASN A 76 -42.73 -6.49 -21.54
N ALA A 77 -41.98 -6.32 -20.45
CA ALA A 77 -40.63 -6.84 -20.30
C ALA A 77 -40.64 -8.19 -19.56
N THR A 78 -39.77 -9.09 -19.95
CA THR A 78 -39.48 -10.30 -19.16
C THR A 78 -38.33 -9.98 -18.21
N VAL A 79 -38.58 -10.05 -16.92
CA VAL A 79 -37.58 -9.75 -15.88
C VAL A 79 -37.15 -11.03 -15.20
N ALA A 80 -35.85 -11.27 -15.06
CA ALA A 80 -35.30 -12.45 -14.41
C ALA A 80 -34.21 -12.08 -13.41
N ALA A 81 -34.07 -12.86 -12.34
CA ALA A 81 -32.91 -12.75 -11.45
C ALA A 81 -31.62 -12.98 -12.24
N SER A 82 -30.63 -12.10 -12.10
CA SER A 82 -29.35 -12.21 -12.79
C SER A 82 -28.23 -11.86 -11.83
N SER A 83 -27.28 -12.76 -11.63
CA SER A 83 -26.01 -12.41 -10.99
C SER A 83 -25.11 -11.80 -12.06
N LEU A 84 -24.81 -10.52 -11.94
CA LEU A 84 -23.74 -9.91 -12.74
C LEU A 84 -22.40 -10.35 -12.14
N PRO A 85 -21.43 -10.75 -12.98
CA PRO A 85 -20.07 -10.89 -12.49
C PRO A 85 -19.55 -9.50 -12.08
N VAL A 86 -18.65 -9.48 -11.10
CA VAL A 86 -17.84 -8.29 -10.84
C VAL A 86 -16.88 -8.15 -12.01
N ALA A 87 -16.82 -6.96 -12.61
CA ALA A 87 -15.91 -6.69 -13.70
C ALA A 87 -14.47 -6.79 -13.16
N SER A 88 -13.60 -7.52 -13.84
CA SER A 88 -12.16 -7.46 -13.55
C SER A 88 -11.55 -6.21 -14.18
N SER A 89 -12.04 -5.80 -15.35
CA SER A 89 -11.61 -4.59 -16.03
C SER A 89 -12.69 -3.95 -16.90
N ILE A 90 -12.64 -2.63 -17.04
CA ILE A 90 -13.52 -1.81 -17.88
C ILE A 90 -12.67 -0.82 -18.67
N THR A 91 -12.92 -0.74 -19.98
CA THR A 91 -12.30 0.29 -20.83
C THR A 91 -13.31 1.36 -21.18
N LEU A 92 -12.97 2.61 -20.89
CA LEU A 92 -13.77 3.80 -21.14
C LEU A 92 -13.11 4.66 -22.21
N ARG A 93 -13.90 5.31 -23.06
CA ARG A 93 -13.40 6.19 -24.12
C ARG A 93 -13.90 7.61 -23.95
N HIS A 94 -13.00 8.58 -23.88
CA HIS A 94 -13.40 9.99 -23.79
C HIS A 94 -13.75 10.57 -25.18
N ARG A 95 -14.85 11.34 -25.29
CA ARG A 95 -15.29 11.94 -26.58
C ARG A 95 -14.58 13.26 -26.96
N GLN A 96 -13.69 13.79 -26.13
CA GLN A 96 -12.96 15.04 -26.39
C GLN A 96 -11.45 14.84 -26.18
N SER A 97 -10.60 15.50 -26.97
CA SER A 97 -9.15 15.44 -26.82
C SER A 97 -8.70 16.26 -25.62
N VAL A 98 -8.75 15.66 -24.43
CA VAL A 98 -8.13 16.16 -23.20
C VAL A 98 -7.34 15.00 -22.62
N ASP A 99 -6.07 15.22 -22.31
CA ASP A 99 -5.23 14.25 -21.64
C ASP A 99 -5.75 14.00 -20.22
N LEU A 100 -6.08 12.75 -19.93
CA LEU A 100 -6.78 12.37 -18.70
C LEU A 100 -6.16 11.12 -18.07
N GLU A 101 -4.83 11.05 -18.01
CA GLU A 101 -4.10 10.01 -17.26
C GLU A 101 -4.46 10.00 -15.77
N ARG A 102 -4.93 11.14 -15.22
CA ARG A 102 -5.28 11.33 -13.79
C ARG A 102 -6.77 11.20 -13.49
N SER A 103 -7.52 10.43 -14.30
CA SER A 103 -8.99 10.35 -14.19
C SER A 103 -9.58 9.07 -13.61
N GLU A 104 -8.77 8.03 -13.47
CA GLU A 104 -9.24 6.69 -13.15
C GLU A 104 -9.86 6.61 -11.75
N ASP A 105 -9.25 7.22 -10.73
CA ASP A 105 -9.76 7.16 -9.35
C ASP A 105 -11.08 7.93 -9.14
N ALA A 106 -11.25 9.06 -9.85
CA ALA A 106 -12.49 9.82 -9.79
C ALA A 106 -13.62 9.10 -10.54
N ILE A 107 -13.29 8.40 -11.63
CA ILE A 107 -14.22 7.58 -12.37
C ILE A 107 -14.59 6.32 -11.55
N ARG A 108 -13.60 5.67 -10.89
CA ARG A 108 -13.80 4.50 -10.03
C ARG A 108 -14.75 4.82 -8.89
N ARG A 109 -14.50 5.91 -8.14
CA ARG A 109 -15.40 6.38 -7.07
C ARG A 109 -16.83 6.66 -7.54
N ARG A 110 -17.03 6.99 -8.82
CA ARG A 110 -18.36 7.24 -9.39
C ARG A 110 -19.04 5.99 -9.95
N LEU A 111 -18.25 5.04 -10.43
CA LEU A 111 -18.72 3.79 -11.01
C LEU A 111 -18.84 2.65 -9.99
N ASP A 112 -18.32 2.82 -8.77
CA ASP A 112 -18.42 1.82 -7.71
C ASP A 112 -19.87 1.33 -7.51
N ARG A 113 -20.02 0.00 -7.49
CA ARG A 113 -21.28 -0.76 -7.40
C ARG A 113 -22.29 -0.46 -8.52
N ARG A 114 -21.84 0.11 -9.64
CA ARG A 114 -22.67 0.39 -10.81
C ARG A 114 -22.59 -0.76 -11.81
N ALA A 115 -23.72 -1.14 -12.41
CA ALA A 115 -23.71 -2.02 -13.57
C ALA A 115 -23.33 -1.22 -14.82
N VAL A 116 -22.37 -1.72 -15.58
CA VAL A 116 -21.91 -1.12 -16.84
C VAL A 116 -22.00 -2.15 -17.97
N ALA A 117 -22.42 -1.68 -19.13
CA ALA A 117 -22.48 -2.43 -20.38
C ALA A 117 -21.67 -1.72 -21.46
N VAL A 118 -21.09 -2.48 -22.39
CA VAL A 118 -20.47 -1.92 -23.60
C VAL A 118 -21.50 -1.07 -24.37
N GLY A 119 -21.12 0.16 -24.68
CA GLY A 119 -21.97 1.18 -25.31
C GLY A 119 -22.63 2.15 -24.33
N ASP A 120 -22.48 1.96 -23.02
CA ASP A 120 -22.98 2.89 -22.01
C ASP A 120 -22.21 4.21 -22.00
N GLU A 121 -22.91 5.32 -21.75
CA GLU A 121 -22.30 6.64 -21.54
C GLU A 121 -22.17 6.93 -20.03
N VAL A 122 -20.98 7.30 -19.61
CA VAL A 122 -20.59 7.65 -18.24
C VAL A 122 -20.20 9.12 -18.21
N GLU A 123 -20.91 9.92 -17.43
CA GLU A 123 -20.59 11.33 -17.21
C GLU A 123 -19.89 11.50 -15.87
N VAL A 124 -18.76 12.22 -15.86
CA VAL A 124 -18.03 12.58 -14.64
C VAL A 124 -17.87 14.10 -14.58
N THR A 125 -18.42 14.69 -13.53
CA THR A 125 -18.34 16.13 -13.30
C THR A 125 -17.21 16.43 -12.31
N ARG A 126 -16.24 17.23 -12.75
CA ARG A 126 -15.10 17.72 -11.96
C ARG A 126 -15.24 19.21 -11.63
N LEU A 127 -14.36 19.71 -10.76
CA LEU A 127 -14.26 21.12 -10.39
C LEU A 127 -15.59 21.70 -9.84
N GLY A 128 -16.26 20.96 -8.95
CA GLY A 128 -17.50 21.42 -8.30
C GLY A 128 -18.67 21.71 -9.25
N GLY A 129 -18.67 21.16 -10.47
CA GLY A 129 -19.72 21.40 -11.47
C GLY A 129 -19.26 22.08 -12.75
N ALA A 130 -18.02 22.58 -12.80
CA ALA A 130 -17.53 23.42 -13.91
C ALA A 130 -17.08 22.63 -15.15
N LEU A 131 -16.79 21.33 -15.04
CA LEU A 131 -16.31 20.50 -16.14
C LEU A 131 -17.00 19.14 -16.12
N THR A 132 -17.83 18.84 -17.13
CA THR A 132 -18.44 17.50 -17.30
C THR A 132 -17.75 16.76 -18.44
N LEU A 133 -17.05 15.68 -18.08
CA LEU A 133 -16.36 14.78 -19.01
C LEU A 133 -17.28 13.60 -19.34
N ARG A 134 -17.31 13.21 -20.61
CA ARG A 134 -18.21 12.16 -21.14
C ARG A 134 -17.41 11.01 -21.70
N PHE A 135 -17.66 9.82 -21.17
CA PHE A 135 -16.97 8.60 -21.53
C PHE A 135 -17.96 7.56 -22.08
N ASP A 136 -17.59 6.85 -23.14
CA ASP A 136 -18.32 5.69 -23.64
C ASP A 136 -17.63 4.40 -23.17
N VAL A 137 -18.37 3.45 -22.59
CA VAL A 137 -17.84 2.12 -22.22
C VAL A 137 -17.57 1.31 -23.49
N ARG A 138 -16.32 0.91 -23.72
CA ARG A 138 -15.89 0.16 -24.91
C ARG A 138 -15.77 -1.33 -24.66
N ASP A 139 -15.24 -1.72 -23.50
CA ASP A 139 -15.05 -3.12 -23.16
C ASP A 139 -15.28 -3.37 -21.66
N VAL A 140 -15.75 -4.57 -21.33
CA VAL A 140 -16.06 -5.00 -19.96
C VAL A 140 -15.72 -6.49 -19.83
N THR A 141 -14.68 -6.80 -19.03
CA THR A 141 -14.19 -8.16 -18.77
C THR A 141 -14.70 -8.65 -17.42
N PRO A 142 -15.13 -9.93 -17.26
CA PRO A 142 -15.10 -11.02 -18.24
C PRO A 142 -16.30 -11.08 -19.20
N SER A 143 -17.36 -10.31 -18.92
CA SER A 143 -18.53 -10.25 -19.79
C SER A 143 -19.29 -8.95 -19.59
N SER A 144 -19.75 -8.35 -20.69
CA SER A 144 -20.70 -7.24 -20.66
C SER A 144 -22.15 -7.76 -20.65
N PRO A 145 -23.04 -7.28 -19.75
CA PRO A 145 -22.80 -6.33 -18.66
C PRO A 145 -22.15 -6.95 -17.41
N ALA A 146 -21.47 -6.13 -16.60
CA ALA A 146 -20.90 -6.50 -15.30
C ALA A 146 -21.07 -5.37 -14.26
N VAL A 147 -20.86 -5.68 -12.99
CA VAL A 147 -20.85 -4.69 -11.90
C VAL A 147 -19.42 -4.25 -11.61
N VAL A 148 -19.18 -2.95 -11.55
CA VAL A 148 -17.89 -2.41 -11.09
C VAL A 148 -17.80 -2.66 -9.58
N GLY A 149 -16.76 -3.36 -9.16
CA GLY A 149 -16.40 -3.53 -7.75
C GLY A 149 -15.15 -2.73 -7.39
N ASP A 150 -14.75 -2.82 -6.11
CA ASP A 150 -13.60 -2.10 -5.58
C ASP A 150 -12.28 -2.49 -6.29
N ASP A 151 -12.17 -3.76 -6.72
CA ASP A 151 -11.01 -4.32 -7.42
C ASP A 151 -11.07 -4.22 -8.96
N THR A 152 -12.09 -3.54 -9.52
CA THR A 152 -12.22 -3.40 -10.98
C THR A 152 -11.21 -2.40 -11.53
N GLU A 153 -10.35 -2.85 -12.45
CA GLU A 153 -9.43 -1.99 -13.20
C GLU A 153 -10.20 -1.15 -14.23
N ILE A 154 -9.99 0.18 -14.25
CA ILE A 154 -10.68 1.08 -15.19
C ILE A 154 -9.64 1.79 -16.02
N ALA A 155 -9.57 1.46 -17.31
CA ALA A 155 -8.69 2.12 -18.26
C ALA A 155 -9.45 3.19 -19.05
N VAL A 156 -8.88 4.39 -19.21
CA VAL A 156 -9.45 5.45 -20.05
C VAL A 156 -8.62 5.61 -21.32
N ALA A 157 -9.17 5.25 -22.47
CA ALA A 157 -8.56 5.45 -23.77
C ALA A 157 -8.94 6.82 -24.36
N ALA A 158 -7.93 7.60 -24.77
CA ALA A 158 -8.08 8.66 -25.75
C ALA A 158 -8.22 8.05 -27.16
N ASP A 159 -8.67 8.84 -28.13
CA ASP A 159 -9.02 8.47 -29.52
C ASP A 159 -8.01 7.52 -30.20
N ASP A 160 -8.47 6.77 -31.22
CA ASP A 160 -7.77 5.73 -32.02
C ASP A 160 -6.37 6.15 -32.56
N GLY A 161 -5.38 6.30 -31.68
CA GLY A 161 -3.95 6.41 -31.96
C GLY A 161 -3.27 5.04 -31.79
N PRO A 162 -2.09 4.80 -32.40
CA PRO A 162 -1.49 3.48 -32.38
C PRO A 162 -1.14 3.08 -30.94
N ASP A 163 -1.66 1.92 -30.55
CA ASP A 163 -1.39 1.17 -29.32
C ASP A 163 0.10 0.85 -29.06
N VAL A 164 0.95 1.14 -30.05
CA VAL A 164 2.40 1.23 -29.94
C VAL A 164 2.74 2.69 -30.15
N VAL A 165 3.09 3.38 -29.07
CA VAL A 165 3.45 4.80 -29.12
C VAL A 165 4.95 4.87 -29.36
N ALA A 166 5.33 5.29 -30.57
CA ALA A 166 6.70 5.67 -30.89
C ALA A 166 6.84 7.17 -30.71
N GLU A 167 7.54 7.59 -29.67
CA GLU A 167 7.79 8.99 -29.36
C GLU A 167 9.18 9.38 -29.85
N SER A 168 9.24 10.40 -30.72
CA SER A 168 10.50 11.03 -31.08
C SER A 168 11.05 11.80 -29.88
N PRO A 169 12.38 11.88 -29.71
CA PRO A 169 12.97 12.60 -28.58
C PRO A 169 12.50 14.06 -28.57
N GLY A 170 11.68 14.41 -27.58
CA GLY A 170 11.22 15.75 -27.32
C GLY A 170 12.11 16.42 -26.27
N THR A 171 12.34 17.74 -26.42
CA THR A 171 13.11 18.58 -25.48
C THR A 171 12.39 18.83 -24.13
N GLY A 172 11.58 17.88 -23.65
CA GLY A 172 10.70 18.06 -22.49
C GLY A 172 10.27 16.77 -21.80
N GLY A 173 11.10 15.72 -21.84
CA GLY A 173 10.90 14.58 -20.94
C GLY A 173 11.06 14.98 -19.48
N PRO A 174 10.50 14.21 -18.52
CA PRO A 174 10.70 14.46 -17.10
C PRO A 174 12.20 14.54 -16.82
N GLY A 175 12.65 15.66 -16.22
CA GLY A 175 14.06 15.88 -15.93
C GLY A 175 14.61 14.80 -14.98
N ALA A 176 15.94 14.65 -14.93
CA ALA A 176 16.61 13.65 -14.08
C ALA A 176 16.24 13.74 -12.58
N GLY A 177 15.66 14.85 -12.11
CA GLY A 177 15.18 15.02 -10.72
C GLY A 177 13.85 14.33 -10.38
N VAL A 178 13.23 13.61 -11.33
CA VAL A 178 11.91 12.98 -11.15
C VAL A 178 12.00 11.54 -10.66
N VAL A 179 13.17 10.90 -10.75
CA VAL A 179 13.33 9.44 -10.63
C VAL A 179 14.52 9.06 -9.73
N PRO A 180 14.57 7.83 -9.16
CA PRO A 180 15.68 7.42 -8.30
C PRO A 180 17.03 7.55 -9.02
N THR A 181 17.95 8.33 -8.47
CA THR A 181 19.18 8.78 -9.13
C THR A 181 20.12 7.60 -9.38
N ALA A 182 20.27 6.72 -8.39
CA ALA A 182 21.14 5.56 -8.49
C ALA A 182 20.66 4.57 -9.56
N THR A 183 19.35 4.28 -9.61
CA THR A 183 18.78 3.39 -10.63
C THR A 183 18.82 4.05 -12.01
N PHE A 184 18.59 5.37 -12.09
CA PHE A 184 18.72 6.14 -13.32
C PHE A 184 20.13 6.07 -13.90
N ASP A 185 21.16 6.34 -13.10
CA ASP A 185 22.56 6.31 -13.54
C ASP A 185 22.96 4.92 -14.04
N ARG A 186 22.55 3.86 -13.34
CA ARG A 186 22.84 2.47 -13.74
C ARG A 186 22.12 2.09 -15.03
N LEU A 187 20.87 2.52 -15.21
CA LEU A 187 20.11 2.29 -16.42
C LEU A 187 20.68 3.09 -17.59
N LEU A 188 21.03 4.36 -17.37
CA LEU A 188 21.63 5.25 -18.35
C LEU A 188 23.00 4.73 -18.82
N ASP A 189 23.86 4.29 -17.91
CA ASP A 189 25.16 3.70 -18.25
C ASP A 189 24.99 2.43 -19.10
N ALA A 190 24.03 1.56 -18.75
CA ALA A 190 23.76 0.34 -19.49
C ALA A 190 23.24 0.62 -20.91
N VAL A 191 22.35 1.61 -21.07
CA VAL A 191 21.78 2.01 -22.36
C VAL A 191 22.80 2.75 -23.23
N SER A 192 23.46 3.78 -22.68
CA SER A 192 24.45 4.60 -23.39
C SER A 192 25.65 3.77 -23.86
N THR A 193 26.19 2.89 -23.01
CA THR A 193 27.26 1.96 -23.39
C THR A 193 26.89 1.13 -24.63
N ARG A 194 25.62 0.71 -24.73
CA ARG A 194 25.16 -0.09 -25.88
C ARG A 194 25.04 0.75 -27.14
N PHE A 195 24.62 2.01 -27.04
CA PHE A 195 24.51 2.92 -28.18
C PHE A 195 25.88 3.38 -28.68
N ASP A 196 26.83 3.64 -27.78
CA ASP A 196 28.17 4.15 -28.09
C ASP A 196 29.11 3.06 -28.62
N ALA A 197 29.02 1.83 -28.10
CA ALA A 197 29.91 0.72 -28.46
C ALA A 197 29.26 -0.30 -29.41
N ALA A 198 28.25 0.11 -30.20
CA ALA A 198 27.43 -0.78 -31.01
C ALA A 198 28.24 -1.70 -31.95
N GLU A 199 29.20 -1.14 -32.68
CA GLU A 199 30.08 -1.88 -33.61
C GLU A 199 30.96 -2.92 -32.87
N THR A 200 31.34 -2.63 -31.62
CA THR A 200 32.18 -3.52 -30.81
C THR A 200 31.37 -4.73 -30.34
N PHE A 201 30.14 -4.52 -29.87
CA PHE A 201 29.23 -5.60 -29.47
C PHE A 201 28.85 -6.51 -30.64
N GLU A 202 28.63 -5.94 -31.82
CA GLU A 202 28.35 -6.68 -33.05
C GLU A 202 29.54 -7.60 -33.41
N SER A 203 30.77 -7.07 -33.37
CA SER A 203 31.99 -7.85 -33.63
C SER A 203 32.26 -8.96 -32.61
N ALA A 204 31.77 -8.81 -31.38
CA ALA A 204 31.94 -9.77 -30.29
C ALA A 204 30.88 -10.89 -30.28
N GLY A 205 29.87 -10.84 -31.15
CA GLY A 205 28.80 -11.84 -31.22
C GLY A 205 27.87 -11.85 -30.00
N SER A 206 27.82 -10.75 -29.24
CA SER A 206 26.90 -10.54 -28.11
C SER A 206 26.10 -9.26 -28.39
N PRO A 207 25.13 -9.31 -29.34
CA PRO A 207 24.55 -8.11 -29.90
C PRO A 207 23.51 -7.46 -29.00
N THR A 208 23.08 -8.10 -27.91
CA THR A 208 21.77 -7.82 -27.35
C THR A 208 21.81 -7.59 -25.84
N LEU A 209 21.35 -6.43 -25.42
CA LEU A 209 21.07 -6.13 -24.01
C LEU A 209 19.56 -6.12 -23.86
N GLY A 210 19.03 -7.00 -23.01
CA GLY A 210 17.69 -6.81 -22.47
C GLY A 210 17.78 -6.69 -20.97
N LEU A 211 17.05 -5.71 -20.45
CA LEU A 211 17.03 -5.36 -19.04
C LEU A 211 15.64 -5.67 -18.49
N LEU A 212 15.56 -6.28 -17.31
CA LEU A 212 14.32 -6.35 -16.55
C LEU A 212 14.37 -5.32 -15.43
N LEU A 213 13.49 -4.34 -15.49
CA LEU A 213 13.28 -3.37 -14.44
C LEU A 213 12.15 -3.88 -13.53
N HIS A 214 12.42 -4.04 -12.24
CA HIS A 214 11.39 -4.45 -11.28
C HIS A 214 11.29 -3.52 -10.09
N GLY A 215 10.13 -3.53 -9.42
CA GLY A 215 9.88 -2.77 -8.21
C GLY A 215 8.39 -2.56 -7.98
N PRO A 216 7.99 -1.93 -6.87
CA PRO A 216 6.57 -1.79 -6.48
C PRO A 216 5.71 -1.09 -7.54
N ARG A 217 4.40 -1.37 -7.54
CA ARG A 217 3.46 -0.63 -8.41
C ARG A 217 3.56 0.87 -8.12
N GLY A 218 3.56 1.69 -9.17
CA GLY A 218 3.68 3.15 -9.02
C GLY A 218 5.07 3.67 -8.68
N SER A 219 6.12 2.84 -8.62
CA SER A 219 7.49 3.27 -8.33
C SER A 219 8.15 4.16 -9.40
N GLY A 220 7.48 4.43 -10.52
CA GLY A 220 8.02 5.27 -11.61
C GLY A 220 8.87 4.52 -12.63
N LYS A 221 8.72 3.19 -12.77
CA LYS A 221 9.44 2.37 -13.78
C LYS A 221 9.35 2.94 -15.20
N THR A 222 8.15 3.25 -15.66
CA THR A 222 7.92 3.84 -16.99
C THR A 222 8.58 5.21 -17.12
N THR A 223 8.42 6.07 -16.11
CA THR A 223 9.03 7.41 -16.04
C THR A 223 10.56 7.36 -16.04
N LEU A 224 11.16 6.36 -15.39
CA LEU A 224 12.61 6.12 -15.39
C LEU A 224 13.12 5.81 -16.80
N VAL A 225 12.41 4.95 -17.52
CA VAL A 225 12.77 4.56 -18.89
C VAL A 225 12.60 5.75 -19.85
N GLU A 226 11.54 6.54 -19.67
CA GLU A 226 11.32 7.80 -20.41
C GLU A 226 12.47 8.79 -20.19
N ALA A 227 12.89 8.99 -18.95
CA ALA A 227 14.00 9.88 -18.63
C ALA A 227 15.31 9.40 -19.29
N VAL A 228 15.58 8.09 -19.29
CA VAL A 228 16.78 7.53 -19.94
C VAL A 228 16.71 7.65 -21.46
N ALA A 229 15.55 7.40 -22.07
CA ALA A 229 15.37 7.59 -23.51
C ALA A 229 15.60 9.06 -23.90
N ALA A 230 15.07 10.00 -23.14
CA ALA A 230 15.30 11.43 -23.34
C ALA A 230 16.77 11.82 -23.16
N ALA A 231 17.45 11.32 -22.12
CA ALA A 231 18.86 11.60 -21.84
C ALA A 231 19.81 11.03 -22.92
N THR A 232 19.39 9.97 -23.61
CA THR A 232 20.15 9.34 -24.70
C THR A 232 19.72 9.76 -26.10
N ASP A 233 18.78 10.71 -26.22
CA ASP A 233 18.20 11.16 -27.50
C ASP A 233 17.66 9.99 -28.33
N ALA A 234 17.10 8.99 -27.65
CA ALA A 234 16.58 7.76 -28.26
C ALA A 234 15.07 7.85 -28.50
N THR A 235 14.61 7.24 -29.58
CA THR A 235 13.18 7.02 -29.83
C THR A 235 12.65 6.02 -28.80
N LEU A 236 11.58 6.38 -28.10
CA LEU A 236 10.93 5.50 -27.14
C LEU A 236 9.74 4.80 -27.79
N VAL A 237 9.73 3.47 -27.77
CA VAL A 237 8.60 2.65 -28.26
C VAL A 237 8.01 1.87 -27.09
N ARG A 238 6.73 2.07 -26.78
CA ARG A 238 6.06 1.47 -25.60
C ARG A 238 4.99 0.45 -26.00
N ALA A 239 4.87 -0.62 -25.22
CA ALA A 239 3.76 -1.57 -25.28
C ALA A 239 3.49 -2.22 -23.91
N SER A 240 2.21 -2.45 -23.56
CA SER A 240 1.81 -3.16 -22.34
C SER A 240 1.49 -4.63 -22.64
N ALA A 241 2.10 -5.54 -21.89
CA ALA A 241 1.88 -6.97 -22.00
C ALA A 241 0.52 -7.41 -21.43
N ALA A 242 -0.07 -6.65 -20.49
CA ALA A 242 -1.40 -6.92 -19.95
C ALA A 242 -2.48 -6.94 -21.02
N ARG A 243 -2.36 -6.10 -22.05
CA ARG A 243 -3.32 -6.05 -23.19
C ARG A 243 -3.26 -7.28 -24.10
N LEU A 244 -2.19 -8.06 -24.05
CA LEU A 244 -2.07 -9.30 -24.82
C LEU A 244 -2.93 -10.42 -24.21
N ARG A 245 -3.29 -10.32 -22.93
CA ARG A 245 -4.23 -11.25 -22.28
C ARG A 245 -5.67 -10.88 -22.67
N GLY A 246 -6.49 -11.89 -22.96
CA GLY A 246 -7.91 -11.73 -23.32
C GLY A 246 -8.19 -11.46 -24.79
N GLU A 247 -7.21 -10.96 -25.56
CA GLU A 247 -7.32 -10.78 -27.01
C GLU A 247 -7.34 -12.13 -27.77
N ARG A 248 -7.82 -12.15 -29.02
CA ARG A 248 -7.75 -13.33 -29.90
C ARG A 248 -6.32 -13.50 -30.40
N THR A 249 -5.91 -14.73 -30.72
CA THR A 249 -4.54 -15.04 -31.19
C THR A 249 -4.10 -14.23 -32.42
N SER A 250 -5.01 -13.93 -33.35
CA SER A 250 -4.71 -13.07 -34.52
C SER A 250 -4.32 -11.67 -34.09
N ASP A 251 -5.11 -11.09 -33.18
CA ASP A 251 -5.00 -9.70 -32.75
C ASP A 251 -3.71 -9.50 -31.95
N ARG A 252 -3.37 -10.48 -31.10
CA ARG A 252 -2.08 -10.53 -30.39
C ARG A 252 -0.88 -10.54 -31.35
N THR A 253 -0.98 -11.31 -32.43
CA THR A 253 0.11 -11.44 -33.41
C THR A 253 0.29 -10.14 -34.17
N ASP A 254 -0.80 -9.57 -34.71
CA ASP A 254 -0.77 -8.30 -35.42
C ASP A 254 -0.24 -7.15 -34.54
N ARG A 255 -0.50 -7.19 -33.22
CA ARG A 255 0.00 -6.21 -32.26
C ARG A 255 1.50 -6.34 -32.04
N LEU A 256 2.00 -7.56 -31.87
CA LEU A 256 3.44 -7.82 -31.73
C LEU A 256 4.21 -7.51 -33.03
N ASP A 257 3.59 -7.71 -34.20
CA ASP A 257 4.18 -7.33 -35.48
C ASP A 257 4.30 -5.79 -35.60
N ARG A 258 3.24 -5.06 -35.23
CA ARG A 258 3.26 -3.58 -35.18
C ARG A 258 4.33 -3.02 -34.25
N LEU A 259 4.62 -3.71 -33.14
CA LEU A 259 5.70 -3.32 -32.24
C LEU A 259 7.07 -3.38 -32.91
N VAL A 260 7.33 -4.44 -33.69
CA VAL A 260 8.58 -4.58 -34.46
C VAL A 260 8.65 -3.53 -35.56
N GLU A 261 7.54 -3.28 -36.26
CA GLU A 261 7.46 -2.28 -37.33
C GLU A 261 7.64 -0.84 -36.84
N ALA A 262 7.34 -0.56 -35.57
CA ALA A 262 7.47 0.76 -34.98
C ALA A 262 8.92 1.16 -34.66
N VAL A 263 9.86 0.22 -34.65
CA VAL A 263 11.27 0.50 -34.35
C VAL A 263 11.99 1.03 -35.60
N PRO A 264 12.50 2.28 -35.59
CA PRO A 264 13.22 2.84 -36.73
C PRO A 264 14.58 2.15 -36.92
N ALA A 265 14.93 1.90 -38.19
CA ALA A 265 16.18 1.21 -38.51
C ALA A 265 17.40 2.15 -38.35
N GLY A 266 18.36 1.75 -37.51
CA GLY A 266 19.66 2.42 -37.34
C GLY A 266 19.66 3.66 -36.43
N GLU A 267 18.50 4.01 -35.86
CA GLU A 267 18.35 5.08 -34.87
C GLU A 267 18.36 4.50 -33.45
N PRO A 268 18.99 5.18 -32.46
CA PRO A 268 18.91 4.78 -31.06
C PRO A 268 17.45 4.62 -30.64
N THR A 269 17.08 3.41 -30.24
CA THR A 269 15.70 3.09 -29.86
C THR A 269 15.68 2.35 -28.54
N VAL A 270 14.85 2.82 -27.61
CA VAL A 270 14.51 2.11 -26.38
C VAL A 270 13.10 1.55 -26.52
N VAL A 271 12.95 0.23 -26.35
CA VAL A 271 11.65 -0.45 -26.37
C VAL A 271 11.28 -0.82 -24.95
N LEU A 272 10.14 -0.31 -24.46
CA LEU A 272 9.59 -0.63 -23.14
C LEU A 272 8.41 -1.61 -23.27
N LEU A 273 8.53 -2.74 -22.59
CA LEU A 273 7.46 -3.73 -22.41
C LEU A 273 6.98 -3.71 -20.97
N ASP A 274 5.84 -3.06 -20.70
CA ASP A 274 5.26 -2.93 -19.37
C ASP A 274 4.38 -4.14 -18.99
N ASP A 275 4.10 -4.29 -17.69
CA ASP A 275 3.19 -5.28 -17.10
C ASP A 275 3.53 -6.74 -17.45
N LEU A 276 4.81 -7.11 -17.48
CA LEU A 276 5.21 -8.48 -17.87
C LEU A 276 4.65 -9.57 -16.94
N GLU A 277 4.36 -9.28 -15.68
CA GLU A 277 3.70 -10.20 -14.75
C GLU A 277 2.29 -10.57 -15.19
N ALA A 278 1.64 -9.70 -15.98
CA ALA A 278 0.34 -9.97 -16.55
C ALA A 278 0.39 -11.09 -17.59
N LEU A 279 1.55 -11.67 -17.92
CA LEU A 279 1.65 -12.88 -18.74
C LEU A 279 1.56 -14.16 -17.89
N GLY A 280 1.92 -14.08 -16.60
CA GLY A 280 1.92 -15.18 -15.63
C GLY A 280 3.10 -16.15 -15.78
N ALA A 281 3.48 -16.76 -14.66
CA ALA A 281 4.58 -17.73 -14.61
C ALA A 281 4.10 -19.11 -15.06
N ASP A 282 4.51 -19.55 -16.26
CA ASP A 282 4.49 -20.92 -16.82
C ASP A 282 3.32 -21.88 -16.43
N ASP A 283 2.15 -21.36 -16.06
CA ASP A 283 0.95 -22.14 -15.77
C ASP A 283 0.22 -22.46 -17.08
N GLY A 284 0.20 -23.75 -17.42
CA GLY A 284 -0.15 -24.28 -18.73
C GLY A 284 -1.53 -23.82 -19.26
N ALA A 285 -1.51 -22.76 -20.06
CA ALA A 285 -2.57 -22.45 -21.04
C ALA A 285 -2.09 -21.59 -22.24
N ASP A 286 -0.97 -20.85 -22.17
CA ASP A 286 -0.60 -19.89 -23.22
C ASP A 286 0.88 -19.93 -23.67
N SER A 287 1.46 -21.13 -23.81
CA SER A 287 2.87 -21.28 -24.28
C SER A 287 3.11 -20.65 -25.66
N ALA A 288 2.08 -20.61 -26.51
CA ALA A 288 2.17 -20.02 -27.85
C ALA A 288 2.34 -18.49 -27.80
N LEU A 289 1.70 -17.80 -26.86
CA LEU A 289 1.88 -16.37 -26.64
C LEU A 289 3.28 -16.09 -26.10
N ALA A 290 3.72 -16.87 -25.10
CA ALA A 290 5.06 -16.77 -24.56
C ALA A 290 6.14 -17.00 -25.64
N ASP A 291 5.96 -18.02 -26.50
CA ASP A 291 6.86 -18.30 -27.62
C ASP A 291 6.85 -17.21 -28.69
N ARG A 292 5.69 -16.62 -29.01
CA ARG A 292 5.62 -15.51 -29.96
C ARG A 292 6.31 -14.27 -29.40
N LEU A 293 6.00 -13.89 -28.16
CA LEU A 293 6.62 -12.76 -27.49
C LEU A 293 8.14 -12.95 -27.36
N ARG A 294 8.57 -14.18 -27.08
CA ARG A 294 9.99 -14.57 -27.10
C ARG A 294 10.64 -14.29 -28.46
N SER A 295 9.98 -14.69 -29.56
CA SER A 295 10.46 -14.39 -30.93
C SER A 295 10.50 -12.88 -31.18
N THR A 296 9.46 -12.15 -30.78
CA THR A 296 9.39 -10.69 -30.94
C THR A 296 10.53 -9.99 -30.19
N VAL A 297 10.83 -10.40 -28.95
CA VAL A 297 11.97 -9.86 -28.19
C VAL A 297 13.31 -10.21 -28.87
N ASP A 298 13.47 -11.42 -29.40
CA ASP A 298 14.68 -11.79 -30.15
C ASP A 298 14.84 -10.94 -31.43
N GLU A 299 13.75 -10.66 -32.14
CA GLU A 299 13.70 -9.81 -33.34
C GLU A 299 14.04 -8.35 -33.01
N LEU A 300 13.42 -7.77 -31.97
CA LEU A 300 13.66 -6.39 -31.53
C LEU A 300 15.12 -6.18 -31.11
N ARG A 301 15.66 -7.15 -30.36
CA ARG A 301 17.03 -7.09 -29.86
C ARG A 301 18.06 -7.25 -30.97
N ALA A 302 17.72 -7.94 -32.05
CA ALA A 302 18.59 -8.04 -33.22
C ALA A 302 18.68 -6.71 -34.02
N GLY A 303 17.84 -5.71 -33.68
CA GLY A 303 17.92 -4.38 -34.27
C GLY A 303 19.20 -3.63 -33.91
N ASP A 304 19.74 -2.90 -34.88
CA ASP A 304 20.90 -2.04 -34.68
C ASP A 304 20.54 -0.86 -33.77
N ARG A 305 21.28 -0.73 -32.66
CA ARG A 305 21.10 0.33 -31.65
C ARG A 305 19.71 0.30 -31.00
N THR A 306 19.15 -0.91 -30.83
CA THR A 306 17.92 -1.14 -30.05
C THR A 306 18.24 -1.72 -28.67
N VAL A 307 17.64 -1.16 -27.62
CA VAL A 307 17.65 -1.74 -26.26
C VAL A 307 16.22 -2.09 -25.86
N VAL A 308 16.00 -3.30 -25.36
CA VAL A 308 14.68 -3.75 -24.89
C VAL A 308 14.66 -3.81 -23.37
N ILE A 309 13.72 -3.10 -22.75
CA ILE A 309 13.51 -3.04 -21.31
C ILE A 309 12.15 -3.64 -21.01
N GLY A 310 12.12 -4.67 -20.17
CA GLY A 310 10.89 -5.20 -19.59
C GLY A 310 10.65 -4.55 -18.23
N ALA A 311 9.43 -4.16 -17.93
CA ALA A 311 9.06 -3.69 -16.60
C ALA A 311 8.08 -4.67 -15.94
N THR A 312 8.26 -4.90 -14.65
CA THR A 312 7.38 -5.77 -13.88
C THR A 312 7.27 -5.35 -12.43
N THR A 313 6.17 -5.70 -11.77
CA THR A 313 6.06 -5.57 -10.31
C THR A 313 6.36 -6.85 -9.56
N ASP A 314 6.34 -7.98 -10.27
CA ASP A 314 6.65 -9.29 -9.72
C ASP A 314 7.59 -10.03 -10.68
N PRO A 315 8.91 -9.99 -10.41
CA PRO A 315 9.89 -10.76 -11.16
C PRO A 315 9.47 -12.22 -11.32
N SER A 316 8.98 -12.87 -10.26
CA SER A 316 8.63 -14.29 -10.29
C SER A 316 7.48 -14.62 -11.24
N GLY A 317 6.59 -13.65 -11.50
CA GLY A 317 5.49 -13.73 -12.45
C GLY A 317 5.91 -13.66 -13.92
N VAL A 318 7.15 -13.28 -14.23
CA VAL A 318 7.65 -13.17 -15.60
C VAL A 318 8.01 -14.56 -16.17
N PRO A 319 7.50 -14.94 -17.36
CA PRO A 319 7.77 -16.24 -17.96
C PRO A 319 9.27 -16.60 -18.02
N SER A 320 9.61 -17.85 -17.66
CA SER A 320 11.01 -18.29 -17.63
C SER A 320 11.68 -18.23 -19.02
N ALA A 321 10.88 -18.32 -20.09
CA ALA A 321 11.33 -18.13 -21.46
C ALA A 321 11.88 -16.73 -21.75
N LEU A 322 11.43 -15.69 -21.04
CA LEU A 322 11.93 -14.32 -21.18
C LEU A 322 13.13 -14.03 -20.27
N ARG A 323 13.24 -14.77 -19.16
CA ARG A 323 14.36 -14.69 -18.21
C ARG A 323 15.59 -15.48 -18.64
N ARG A 324 15.43 -16.54 -19.45
CA ARG A 324 16.53 -17.47 -19.83
C ARG A 324 17.10 -17.16 -21.21
N GLY A 325 18.43 -17.18 -21.30
CA GLY A 325 19.16 -17.40 -22.55
C GLY A 325 19.47 -16.15 -23.36
N GLY A 326 19.77 -15.03 -22.72
CA GLY A 326 20.19 -13.83 -23.41
C GLY A 326 19.28 -12.65 -23.13
N ARG A 327 17.98 -12.86 -22.94
CA ARG A 327 16.91 -11.85 -23.12
C ARG A 327 16.90 -10.81 -22.03
N PHE A 328 16.30 -11.09 -20.89
CA PHE A 328 16.34 -10.23 -19.73
C PHE A 328 17.33 -10.75 -18.70
N ASP A 329 18.61 -10.86 -19.11
CA ASP A 329 19.66 -11.45 -18.27
C ASP A 329 20.17 -10.50 -17.17
N ARG A 330 19.85 -9.21 -17.28
CA ARG A 330 20.20 -8.18 -16.29
C ARG A 330 18.93 -7.65 -15.65
N GLU A 331 18.81 -7.89 -14.36
CA GLU A 331 17.74 -7.34 -13.53
C GLU A 331 18.24 -6.05 -12.85
N LEU A 332 17.39 -5.03 -12.86
CA LEU A 332 17.58 -3.76 -12.16
C LEU A 332 16.36 -3.52 -11.28
N GLU A 333 16.62 -3.25 -10.01
CA GLU A 333 15.59 -2.90 -9.05
C GLU A 333 15.41 -1.38 -9.01
N VAL A 334 14.16 -0.93 -9.03
CA VAL A 334 13.79 0.44 -8.72
C VAL A 334 13.72 0.57 -7.21
N GLU A 335 14.75 1.16 -6.65
CA GLU A 335 14.88 1.41 -5.23
C GLU A 335 13.80 2.44 -4.77
N PRO A 336 13.33 2.35 -3.51
CA PRO A 336 12.47 3.38 -2.94
C PRO A 336 13.13 4.77 -3.00
N LEU A 337 12.33 5.81 -3.24
CA LEU A 337 12.83 7.19 -3.28
C LEU A 337 13.34 7.63 -1.90
N THR A 338 14.56 8.16 -1.85
CA THR A 338 15.11 8.82 -0.67
C THR A 338 14.36 10.12 -0.35
N ALA A 339 14.54 10.69 0.86
CA ALA A 339 13.90 11.95 1.23
C ALA A 339 14.26 13.10 0.29
N ALA A 340 15.51 13.17 -0.16
CA ALA A 340 15.97 14.15 -1.13
C ALA A 340 15.28 13.95 -2.49
N GLU A 341 15.25 12.71 -3.00
CA GLU A 341 14.63 12.41 -4.29
C GLU A 341 13.11 12.62 -4.27
N ARG A 342 12.43 12.40 -3.13
CA ARG A 342 11.02 12.75 -2.98
C ARG A 342 10.79 14.26 -3.03
N ALA A 343 11.69 15.05 -2.45
CA ALA A 343 11.61 16.51 -2.53
C ALA A 343 11.81 17.00 -3.96
N ASP A 344 12.84 16.48 -4.65
CA ASP A 344 13.12 16.79 -6.06
C ASP A 344 11.95 16.36 -6.97
N ALA A 345 11.38 15.18 -6.74
CA ALA A 345 10.22 14.68 -7.48
C ALA A 345 8.98 15.56 -7.26
N LEU A 346 8.70 15.99 -6.02
CA LEU A 346 7.59 16.91 -5.74
C LEU A 346 7.80 18.28 -6.41
N GLU A 347 9.02 18.80 -6.37
CA GLU A 347 9.37 20.06 -7.03
C GLU A 347 9.13 19.96 -8.54
N ALA A 348 9.63 18.90 -9.18
CA ALA A 348 9.45 18.66 -10.60
C ALA A 348 7.98 18.45 -10.99
N LEU A 349 7.21 17.70 -10.19
CA LEU A 349 5.76 17.53 -10.37
C LEU A 349 5.00 18.87 -10.27
N CYS A 350 5.58 19.85 -9.58
CA CYS A 350 5.01 21.18 -9.37
C CYS A 350 5.59 22.27 -10.30
N GLU A 351 6.52 21.96 -11.21
CA GLU A 351 7.26 22.95 -12.03
C GLU A 351 6.33 23.86 -12.88
N GLY A 352 5.14 23.36 -13.25
CA GLY A 352 4.12 24.13 -13.97
C GLY A 352 3.12 24.89 -13.09
N ALA A 353 3.17 24.73 -11.77
CA ALA A 353 2.24 25.35 -10.83
C ALA A 353 2.80 26.65 -10.25
N SER A 354 1.91 27.57 -9.86
CA SER A 354 2.34 28.72 -9.07
C SER A 354 2.57 28.24 -7.63
N LEU A 355 3.77 28.45 -7.09
CA LEU A 355 4.11 28.10 -5.71
C LEU A 355 4.21 29.35 -4.84
N ALA A 356 3.71 29.27 -3.61
CA ALA A 356 3.93 30.29 -2.61
C ALA A 356 5.28 30.09 -1.90
N MET A 357 5.84 31.16 -1.35
CA MET A 357 7.19 31.14 -0.74
C MET A 357 7.27 30.30 0.55
N ASP A 358 6.14 29.91 1.12
CA ASP A 358 6.05 29.08 2.32
C ASP A 358 6.13 27.57 2.03
N VAL A 359 6.11 27.16 0.76
CA VAL A 359 6.22 25.75 0.39
C VAL A 359 7.66 25.26 0.63
N ASP A 360 7.77 24.21 1.43
CA ASP A 360 9.03 23.55 1.75
C ASP A 360 8.92 22.06 1.37
N PHE A 361 9.50 21.69 0.23
CA PHE A 361 9.45 20.32 -0.29
C PHE A 361 10.25 19.33 0.56
N GLU A 362 11.32 19.76 1.23
CA GLU A 362 12.08 18.90 2.14
C GLU A 362 11.23 18.52 3.36
N ALA A 363 10.51 19.50 3.92
CA ALA A 363 9.60 19.27 5.04
C ALA A 363 8.41 18.36 4.67
N VAL A 364 7.87 18.52 3.45
CA VAL A 364 6.84 17.60 2.93
C VAL A 364 7.45 16.21 2.74
N ALA A 365 8.56 16.09 2.04
CA ALA A 365 9.21 14.82 1.70
C ALA A 365 9.63 13.99 2.93
N ALA A 366 10.01 14.66 4.04
CA ALA A 366 10.29 14.00 5.31
C ALA A 366 9.09 13.25 5.89
N ARG A 367 7.86 13.61 5.49
CA ARG A 367 6.61 12.99 5.92
C ARG A 367 6.05 11.95 4.94
N LEU A 368 6.71 11.74 3.80
CA LEU A 368 6.27 10.85 2.72
C LEU A 368 7.01 9.51 2.69
N ASN A 369 7.46 9.01 3.83
CA ASN A 369 8.11 7.70 3.85
C ASN A 369 7.12 6.60 3.46
N GLY A 370 7.53 5.72 2.56
CA GLY A 370 6.70 4.65 2.00
C GLY A 370 5.80 5.06 0.83
N TYR A 371 5.79 6.34 0.46
CA TYR A 371 5.11 6.82 -0.75
C TYR A 371 5.95 6.47 -1.97
N VAL A 372 5.31 5.87 -2.98
CA VAL A 372 5.93 5.70 -4.30
C VAL A 372 5.74 6.94 -5.14
N PHE A 373 6.47 7.04 -6.25
CA PHE A 373 6.38 8.15 -7.19
C PHE A 373 4.92 8.50 -7.59
N ALA A 374 4.08 7.48 -7.83
CA ALA A 374 2.65 7.68 -8.12
C ALA A 374 1.90 8.39 -6.97
N ASP A 375 2.21 8.07 -5.72
CA ASP A 375 1.60 8.73 -4.56
C ASP A 375 2.02 10.21 -4.48
N LEU A 376 3.27 10.52 -4.83
CA LEU A 376 3.77 11.91 -4.90
C LEU A 376 3.00 12.71 -5.95
N ALA A 377 2.73 12.11 -7.12
CA ALA A 377 1.94 12.74 -8.17
C ALA A 377 0.50 13.01 -7.73
N VAL A 378 -0.14 12.03 -7.06
CA VAL A 378 -1.48 12.18 -6.48
C VAL A 378 -1.49 13.27 -5.40
N LEU A 379 -0.47 13.33 -4.55
CA LEU A 379 -0.33 14.35 -3.51
C LEU A 379 -0.20 15.75 -4.11
N ALA A 380 0.67 15.93 -5.11
CA ALA A 380 0.85 17.20 -5.81
C ALA A 380 -0.45 17.67 -6.48
N ASP A 381 -1.20 16.76 -7.11
CA ASP A 381 -2.52 17.06 -7.67
C ASP A 381 -3.55 17.45 -6.62
N ALA A 382 -3.58 16.74 -5.50
CA ALA A 382 -4.49 17.03 -4.40
C ALA A 382 -4.20 18.40 -3.76
N ALA A 383 -2.92 18.78 -3.66
CA ALA A 383 -2.50 20.10 -3.21
C ALA A 383 -2.89 21.19 -4.23
N LEU A 384 -2.70 20.95 -5.53
CA LEU A 384 -3.11 21.86 -6.58
C LEU A 384 -4.63 22.05 -6.61
N GLU A 385 -5.41 20.98 -6.49
CA GLU A 385 -6.88 21.06 -6.47
C GLU A 385 -7.37 21.92 -5.30
N ARG A 386 -6.76 21.76 -4.11
CA ARG A 386 -7.05 22.58 -2.93
C ARG A 386 -6.71 24.06 -3.17
N ALA A 387 -5.55 24.32 -3.76
CA ALA A 387 -5.15 25.68 -4.11
C ALA A 387 -6.18 26.33 -5.06
N VAL A 388 -6.61 25.62 -6.10
CA VAL A 388 -7.62 26.09 -7.08
C VAL A 388 -8.97 26.35 -6.42
N ARG A 389 -9.40 25.51 -5.48
CA ARG A 389 -10.68 25.68 -4.74
C ARG A 389 -10.66 26.92 -3.82
N ARG A 390 -9.48 27.39 -3.42
CA ARG A 390 -9.33 28.54 -2.52
C ARG A 390 -9.40 29.87 -3.28
N ASP A 391 -10.56 30.52 -3.24
CA ASP A 391 -10.77 31.94 -3.59
C ASP A 391 -10.22 32.40 -4.96
N GLY A 392 -10.04 31.49 -5.93
CA GLY A 392 -9.54 31.81 -7.27
C GLY A 392 -8.05 32.19 -7.33
N ARG A 393 -7.24 31.81 -6.34
CA ARG A 393 -5.79 32.00 -6.35
C ARG A 393 -5.10 30.70 -6.76
N THR A 394 -4.26 30.72 -7.79
CA THR A 394 -3.60 29.53 -8.36
C THR A 394 -2.32 29.08 -7.65
N ALA A 395 -1.92 29.77 -6.57
CA ALA A 395 -0.67 29.47 -5.88
C ALA A 395 -0.83 28.39 -4.79
N ILE A 396 -0.13 27.26 -4.91
CA ILE A 396 -0.07 26.19 -3.90
C ILE A 396 0.70 26.72 -2.68
N ARG A 397 0.16 26.49 -1.48
CA ARG A 397 0.79 26.81 -0.18
C ARG A 397 1.13 25.54 0.59
N MET A 398 1.95 25.67 1.63
CA MET A 398 2.26 24.55 2.53
C MET A 398 1.01 23.92 3.14
N ALA A 399 0.04 24.74 3.56
CA ALA A 399 -1.24 24.27 4.10
C ALA A 399 -2.06 23.42 3.10
N ASP A 400 -1.86 23.62 1.78
CA ASP A 400 -2.54 22.83 0.76
C ASP A 400 -1.91 21.42 0.66
N PHE A 401 -0.59 21.28 0.89
CA PHE A 401 0.09 20.00 1.06
C PHE A 401 -0.26 19.31 2.38
N ASP A 402 -0.29 20.06 3.49
CA ASP A 402 -0.69 19.53 4.80
C ASP A 402 -2.09 18.90 4.74
N ALA A 403 -3.04 19.61 4.16
CA ALA A 403 -4.40 19.09 4.01
C ALA A 403 -4.49 17.96 2.98
N ALA A 404 -3.59 17.89 2.00
CA ALA A 404 -3.55 16.81 1.02
C ALA A 404 -3.02 15.51 1.65
N LEU A 405 -2.06 15.62 2.57
CA LEU A 405 -1.52 14.50 3.34
C LEU A 405 -2.56 13.78 4.19
N ASP A 406 -3.60 14.48 4.64
CA ASP A 406 -4.70 13.88 5.40
C ASP A 406 -5.60 12.97 4.53
N ASP A 407 -5.58 13.13 3.20
CA ASP A 407 -6.49 12.45 2.26
C ASP A 407 -5.80 11.41 1.36
N VAL A 408 -4.48 11.49 1.18
CA VAL A 408 -3.71 10.63 0.29
C VAL A 408 -3.01 9.57 1.13
N GLU A 409 -3.30 8.29 0.87
CA GLU A 409 -2.65 7.16 1.52
C GLU A 409 -1.51 6.62 0.64
N ALA A 410 -0.44 6.13 1.25
CA ALA A 410 0.66 5.47 0.54
C ALA A 410 0.17 4.16 -0.10
N THR A 411 0.34 4.03 -1.43
CA THR A 411 -0.03 2.80 -2.17
C THR A 411 1.16 1.88 -2.42
N GLY A 412 2.38 2.39 -2.29
CA GLY A 412 3.63 1.74 -2.67
C GLY A 412 4.06 0.53 -1.86
N LEU A 413 3.69 0.47 -0.58
CA LEU A 413 4.05 -0.61 0.36
C LEU A 413 2.81 -1.31 0.87
N ARG A 414 2.02 -1.90 -0.03
CA ARG A 414 1.01 -2.88 0.38
C ARG A 414 1.68 -4.20 0.71
N GLU A 415 2.28 -4.30 1.90
CA GLU A 415 2.20 -5.49 2.78
C GLU A 415 2.88 -5.31 4.15
N VAL A 416 3.85 -4.39 4.31
CA VAL A 416 4.58 -4.20 5.58
C VAL A 416 4.66 -2.70 5.92
N THR A 417 4.09 -2.29 7.06
CA THR A 417 4.14 -0.91 7.52
C THR A 417 5.52 -0.59 8.09
N VAL A 418 6.22 0.36 7.46
CA VAL A 418 7.49 0.90 7.96
C VAL A 418 7.20 2.23 8.65
N GLU A 419 7.53 2.34 9.92
CA GLU A 419 7.27 3.51 10.75
C GLU A 419 8.58 4.19 11.16
N PHE A 420 8.55 5.51 11.34
CA PHE A 420 9.63 6.28 11.97
C PHE A 420 9.19 6.63 13.39
N PRO A 421 9.69 5.94 14.42
CA PRO A 421 9.27 6.20 15.78
C PRO A 421 9.84 7.55 16.24
N ALA A 422 8.96 8.46 16.66
CA ALA A 422 9.33 9.72 17.29
C ALA A 422 9.34 9.64 18.83
N VAL A 423 9.54 8.43 19.37
CA VAL A 423 9.44 8.15 20.81
C VAL A 423 10.82 8.25 21.45
N GLY A 424 10.98 9.19 22.39
CA GLY A 424 12.23 9.37 23.14
C GLY A 424 12.36 8.42 24.33
N TRP A 425 13.59 8.23 24.84
CA TRP A 425 13.82 7.49 26.09
C TRP A 425 13.21 8.19 27.32
N ASP A 426 12.96 9.49 27.23
CA ASP A 426 12.29 10.30 28.26
C ASP A 426 10.78 10.08 28.30
N GLU A 427 10.22 9.40 27.30
CA GLU A 427 8.82 8.94 27.29
C GLU A 427 8.65 7.54 27.91
N VAL A 428 9.76 6.86 28.26
CA VAL A 428 9.75 5.55 28.91
C VAL A 428 10.24 5.67 30.34
N GLY A 429 9.35 5.57 31.33
CA GLY A 429 9.74 5.62 32.74
C GLY A 429 10.39 4.32 33.25
N GLY A 430 11.50 4.43 33.99
CA GLY A 430 12.23 3.32 34.59
C GLY A 430 12.92 2.40 33.57
N LEU A 431 12.94 1.09 33.87
CA LEU A 431 13.48 0.03 33.01
C LEU A 431 14.96 0.21 32.61
N ASP A 432 15.79 0.78 33.48
CA ASP A 432 17.20 1.09 33.18
C ASP A 432 18.02 -0.09 32.68
N GLU A 433 17.75 -1.29 33.20
CA GLU A 433 18.42 -2.51 32.75
C GLU A 433 18.00 -2.88 31.32
N ALA A 434 16.70 -2.86 31.03
CA ALA A 434 16.19 -3.16 29.69
C ALA A 434 16.64 -2.12 28.65
N LYS A 435 16.62 -0.82 29.00
CA LYS A 435 17.19 0.26 28.18
C LYS A 435 18.67 -0.01 27.87
N ARG A 436 19.47 -0.35 28.90
CA ARG A 436 20.89 -0.66 28.73
C ARG A 436 21.15 -1.87 27.84
N GLU A 437 20.35 -2.92 27.92
CA GLU A 437 20.51 -4.10 27.07
C GLU A 437 20.11 -3.80 25.61
N LEU A 438 19.02 -3.04 25.38
CA LEU A 438 18.61 -2.65 24.03
C LEU A 438 19.63 -1.72 23.35
N VAL A 439 20.23 -0.79 24.10
CA VAL A 439 21.33 0.03 23.57
C VAL A 439 22.50 -0.84 23.11
N ARG A 440 22.82 -1.91 23.85
CA ARG A 440 23.91 -2.82 23.47
C ARG A 440 23.58 -3.71 22.28
N ALA A 441 22.31 -4.06 22.12
CA ALA A 441 21.87 -5.01 21.12
C ALA A 441 21.40 -4.37 19.82
N VAL A 442 21.01 -3.09 19.83
CA VAL A 442 20.46 -2.38 18.67
C VAL A 442 21.33 -1.18 18.29
N TYR A 443 21.53 -0.25 19.23
CA TYR A 443 22.25 0.99 18.95
C TYR A 443 23.76 0.77 18.71
N TRP A 444 24.42 -0.05 19.53
CA TRP A 444 25.87 -0.28 19.39
C TRP A 444 26.27 -0.98 18.09
N PRO A 445 25.55 -2.01 17.61
CA PRO A 445 25.85 -2.62 16.32
C PRO A 445 25.78 -1.63 15.16
N PHE A 446 24.76 -0.76 15.13
CA PHE A 446 24.60 0.24 14.07
C PHE A 446 25.65 1.35 14.15
N GLU A 447 25.91 1.90 15.34
CA GLU A 447 26.82 3.04 15.50
C GLU A 447 28.31 2.64 15.51
N TYR A 448 28.63 1.46 16.04
CA TYR A 448 30.02 1.05 16.32
C TYR A 448 30.44 -0.24 15.61
N ALA A 449 29.89 -0.54 14.43
CA ALA A 449 30.18 -1.75 13.65
C ALA A 449 31.70 -2.01 13.49
N ASP A 450 32.50 -0.98 13.21
CA ASP A 450 33.97 -1.08 13.07
C ASP A 450 34.64 -1.68 14.31
N ARG A 451 34.15 -1.34 15.51
CA ARG A 451 34.71 -1.84 16.77
C ARG A 451 34.40 -3.32 17.01
N PHE A 452 33.24 -3.79 16.56
CA PHE A 452 32.90 -5.21 16.60
C PHE A 452 33.82 -6.00 15.66
N ALA A 453 34.05 -5.48 14.45
CA ALA A 453 34.96 -6.08 13.48
C ALA A 453 36.42 -6.12 13.98
N GLU A 454 36.92 -5.05 14.61
CA GLU A 454 38.27 -5.01 15.18
C GLU A 454 38.48 -6.03 16.31
N LEU A 455 37.46 -6.24 17.15
CA LEU A 455 37.50 -7.20 18.25
C LEU A 455 37.20 -8.63 17.80
N GLY A 456 36.69 -8.83 16.58
CA GLY A 456 36.29 -10.12 16.05
C GLY A 456 35.16 -10.76 16.85
N ILE A 457 34.23 -9.94 17.34
CA ILE A 457 33.04 -10.39 18.07
C ILE A 457 31.79 -10.10 17.25
N ASP A 458 30.86 -11.04 17.25
CA ASP A 458 29.55 -10.87 16.62
C ASP A 458 28.60 -10.14 17.58
N PRO A 459 27.83 -9.15 17.11
CA PRO A 459 26.77 -8.55 17.92
C PRO A 459 25.61 -9.54 18.09
N PRO A 460 24.75 -9.32 19.11
CA PRO A 460 23.59 -10.18 19.34
C PRO A 460 22.58 -10.08 18.20
N SER A 461 22.15 -11.22 17.65
CA SER A 461 21.26 -11.28 16.48
C SER A 461 19.81 -10.86 16.77
N GLY A 462 19.39 -10.85 18.04
CA GLY A 462 18.04 -10.43 18.41
C GLY A 462 17.76 -10.45 19.91
N VAL A 463 16.74 -9.70 20.32
CA VAL A 463 16.34 -9.50 21.73
C VAL A 463 14.88 -9.91 21.94
N LEU A 464 14.61 -10.70 22.98
CA LEU A 464 13.27 -11.01 23.48
C LEU A 464 12.97 -10.14 24.70
N LEU A 465 12.00 -9.24 24.59
CA LEU A 465 11.37 -8.54 25.69
C LEU A 465 10.25 -9.40 26.28
N TYR A 466 10.31 -9.72 27.57
CA TYR A 466 9.24 -10.46 28.23
C TYR A 466 8.83 -9.84 29.55
N GLY A 467 7.54 -9.93 29.87
CA GLY A 467 7.03 -9.46 31.15
C GLY A 467 5.52 -9.24 31.12
N PRO A 468 4.91 -8.82 32.24
CA PRO A 468 3.47 -8.60 32.32
C PRO A 468 2.95 -7.63 31.25
N PRO A 469 1.67 -7.73 30.84
CA PRO A 469 1.07 -6.79 29.89
C PRO A 469 1.09 -5.36 30.45
N GLY A 470 1.16 -4.36 29.57
CA GLY A 470 1.12 -2.94 29.97
C GLY A 470 2.42 -2.40 30.58
N THR A 471 3.54 -3.13 30.49
CA THR A 471 4.87 -2.70 30.98
C THR A 471 5.69 -1.91 29.96
N GLY A 472 5.11 -1.57 28.80
CA GLY A 472 5.77 -0.70 27.81
C GLY A 472 6.75 -1.39 26.87
N LYS A 473 6.66 -2.72 26.66
CA LYS A 473 7.53 -3.46 25.72
C LYS A 473 7.58 -2.85 24.32
N THR A 474 6.42 -2.55 23.74
CA THR A 474 6.29 -1.92 22.42
C THR A 474 6.86 -0.49 22.40
N LEU A 475 6.62 0.30 23.46
CA LEU A 475 7.18 1.65 23.59
C LEU A 475 8.71 1.62 23.72
N LEU A 476 9.24 0.67 24.48
CA LEU A 476 10.67 0.47 24.69
C LEU A 476 11.37 0.10 23.37
N ALA A 477 10.76 -0.76 22.56
CA ALA A 477 11.27 -1.11 21.23
C ALA A 477 11.25 0.09 20.27
N ARG A 478 10.16 0.88 20.26
CA ARG A 478 10.05 2.12 19.49
C ARG A 478 11.11 3.14 19.89
N ALA A 479 11.37 3.31 21.19
CA ALA A 479 12.41 4.20 21.68
C ALA A 479 13.83 3.75 21.29
N ALA A 480 14.09 2.44 21.25
CA ALA A 480 15.37 1.89 20.80
C ALA A 480 15.63 2.13 19.30
N ALA A 481 14.59 1.96 18.48
CA ALA A 481 14.65 2.27 17.06
C ALA A 481 14.84 3.77 16.80
N SER A 482 14.11 4.61 17.54
CA SER A 482 14.23 6.08 17.46
C SER A 482 15.63 6.57 17.82
N LEU A 483 16.23 6.05 18.89
CA LEU A 483 17.61 6.39 19.28
C LEU A 483 18.62 6.08 18.18
N SER A 484 18.36 5.04 17.40
CA SER A 484 19.28 4.55 16.37
C SER A 484 18.98 5.12 14.98
N ASP A 485 18.06 6.09 14.88
CA ASP A 485 17.52 6.62 13.62
C ASP A 485 17.13 5.50 12.63
N ALA A 486 16.64 4.38 13.17
CA ALA A 486 16.34 3.17 12.42
C ALA A 486 14.84 3.09 12.10
N ASN A 487 14.54 2.54 10.93
CA ASN A 487 13.19 2.21 10.50
C ASN A 487 12.56 1.20 11.47
N PHE A 488 11.31 1.40 11.87
CA PHE A 488 10.60 0.49 12.79
C PHE A 488 9.51 -0.26 12.05
N ILE A 489 9.60 -1.59 12.07
CA ILE A 489 8.64 -2.45 11.35
C ILE A 489 7.88 -3.28 12.38
N PRO A 490 6.69 -2.83 12.83
CA PRO A 490 5.87 -3.58 13.76
C PRO A 490 5.15 -4.73 13.05
N VAL A 491 5.23 -5.91 13.65
CA VAL A 491 4.57 -7.12 13.18
C VAL A 491 3.85 -7.75 14.36
N ASN A 492 2.54 -7.91 14.25
CA ASN A 492 1.76 -8.59 15.29
C ASN A 492 1.68 -10.09 15.03
N GLY A 493 1.92 -10.90 16.06
CA GLY A 493 2.00 -12.37 15.95
C GLY A 493 0.78 -13.04 15.30
N PRO A 494 -0.45 -12.77 15.75
CA PRO A 494 -1.67 -13.26 15.12
C PRO A 494 -1.88 -12.73 13.70
N GLU A 495 -1.46 -11.49 13.42
CA GLU A 495 -1.61 -10.88 12.09
C GLU A 495 -0.77 -11.60 11.04
N LEU A 496 0.42 -12.06 11.41
CA LEU A 496 1.29 -12.89 10.57
C LEU A 496 0.66 -14.26 10.23
N LEU A 497 -0.20 -14.79 11.11
CA LEU A 497 -0.88 -16.09 10.92
C LEU A 497 -2.22 -15.97 10.17
N ASP A 498 -3.01 -14.94 10.49
CA ASP A 498 -4.39 -14.79 9.99
C ASP A 498 -4.47 -14.19 8.58
N LYS A 499 -3.59 -13.23 8.23
CA LYS A 499 -3.63 -12.57 6.92
C LYS A 499 -3.24 -13.48 5.76
N TYR A 500 -2.64 -14.64 6.03
CA TYR A 500 -1.91 -15.41 5.02
C TYR A 500 -2.22 -16.91 5.04
N VAL A 501 -3.50 -17.27 4.92
CA VAL A 501 -3.91 -18.67 4.71
C VAL A 501 -3.54 -19.10 3.27
N GLY A 502 -2.29 -19.55 3.08
CA GLY A 502 -1.76 -20.07 1.81
C GLY A 502 -0.38 -19.54 1.41
N GLU A 503 -0.03 -18.32 1.83
CA GLU A 503 1.18 -17.58 1.40
C GLU A 503 2.05 -17.05 2.56
N SER A 504 1.85 -17.51 3.80
CA SER A 504 2.51 -16.92 4.99
C SER A 504 4.04 -17.09 5.01
N GLU A 505 4.59 -18.06 4.27
CA GLU A 505 6.05 -18.19 4.08
C GLU A 505 6.61 -17.06 3.22
N LYS A 506 5.87 -16.63 2.19
CA LYS A 506 6.25 -15.52 1.32
C LYS A 506 6.24 -14.21 2.10
N ALA A 507 5.19 -13.97 2.89
CA ALA A 507 5.08 -12.78 3.74
C ALA A 507 6.26 -12.61 4.72
N VAL A 508 6.72 -13.70 5.35
CA VAL A 508 7.92 -13.64 6.21
C VAL A 508 9.17 -13.29 5.40
N ARG A 509 9.31 -13.83 4.19
CA ARG A 509 10.44 -13.47 3.31
C ARG A 509 10.39 -12.01 2.89
N ASP A 510 9.22 -11.54 2.49
CA ASP A 510 8.99 -10.17 2.02
C ASP A 510 9.17 -9.16 3.17
N LEU A 511 8.80 -9.52 4.41
CA LEU A 511 9.10 -8.75 5.62
C LEU A 511 10.60 -8.53 5.83
N PHE A 512 11.39 -9.60 5.80
CA PHE A 512 12.84 -9.49 6.00
C PHE A 512 13.53 -8.87 4.77
N ALA A 513 13.00 -9.03 3.56
CA ALA A 513 13.46 -8.30 2.39
C ALA A 513 13.24 -6.79 2.54
N THR A 514 12.01 -6.38 2.88
CA THR A 514 11.66 -4.99 3.16
C THR A 514 12.54 -4.38 4.24
N ALA A 515 12.82 -5.12 5.32
CA ALA A 515 13.70 -4.64 6.39
C ALA A 515 15.15 -4.42 5.92
N ARG A 516 15.68 -5.29 5.05
CA ARG A 516 17.02 -5.16 4.46
C ARG A 516 17.08 -4.00 3.45
N GLU A 517 16.02 -3.79 2.69
CA GLU A 517 15.90 -2.66 1.75
C GLU A 517 15.80 -1.32 2.49
N ASN A 518 15.16 -1.31 3.67
CA ASN A 518 14.98 -0.13 4.51
C ASN A 518 16.00 -0.08 5.66
N SER A 519 17.22 -0.57 5.44
CA SER A 519 18.25 -0.57 6.47
C SER A 519 18.84 0.83 6.69
N PRO A 520 19.11 1.30 7.93
CA PRO A 520 18.99 0.57 9.20
C PRO A 520 17.55 0.35 9.65
N ALA A 521 17.22 -0.88 10.06
CA ALA A 521 15.86 -1.28 10.42
C ALA A 521 15.80 -2.11 11.70
N VAL A 522 14.70 -1.95 12.44
CA VAL A 522 14.31 -2.75 13.60
C VAL A 522 12.99 -3.43 13.30
N ILE A 523 13.04 -4.76 13.17
CA ILE A 523 11.82 -5.59 13.06
C ILE A 523 11.33 -5.88 14.48
N PHE A 524 10.09 -5.48 14.79
CA PHE A 524 9.47 -5.70 16.08
C PHE A 524 8.33 -6.72 15.99
N PHE A 525 8.55 -7.93 16.52
CA PHE A 525 7.51 -8.95 16.64
C PHE A 525 6.78 -8.84 17.97
N ASP A 526 5.55 -8.34 17.97
CA ASP A 526 4.69 -8.39 19.16
C ASP A 526 3.96 -9.73 19.24
N GLU A 527 3.64 -10.17 20.46
CA GLU A 527 2.95 -11.44 20.71
C GLU A 527 3.60 -12.65 19.99
N VAL A 528 4.93 -12.74 20.01
CA VAL A 528 5.67 -13.79 19.28
C VAL A 528 5.30 -15.22 19.71
N ASP A 529 4.73 -15.39 20.91
CA ASP A 529 4.19 -16.66 21.39
C ASP A 529 2.97 -17.15 20.60
N ALA A 530 2.28 -16.26 19.88
CA ALA A 530 1.22 -16.64 18.95
C ALA A 530 1.78 -17.34 17.70
N ILE A 531 2.92 -16.86 17.17
CA ILE A 531 3.57 -17.42 15.97
C ILE A 531 4.24 -18.76 16.28
N SER A 532 4.89 -18.88 17.44
CA SER A 532 5.69 -20.06 17.80
C SER A 532 5.31 -20.64 19.16
N PRO A 533 4.11 -21.24 19.27
CA PRO A 533 3.70 -21.89 20.50
C PRO A 533 4.55 -23.14 20.77
N ARG A 534 4.88 -23.40 22.04
CA ARG A 534 5.56 -24.64 22.45
C ARG A 534 4.82 -25.85 21.91
N ARG A 535 5.51 -26.66 21.11
CA ARG A 535 5.00 -27.88 20.45
C ARG A 535 4.08 -28.69 21.37
N ARG A 536 2.77 -28.51 21.19
CA ARG A 536 1.73 -29.43 21.67
C ARG A 536 1.24 -30.14 20.43
N GLY A 537 1.29 -31.47 20.43
CA GLY A 537 1.26 -32.31 19.23
C GLY A 537 -0.06 -32.37 18.44
N ASP A 538 -0.74 -31.24 18.25
CA ASP A 538 -2.05 -31.14 17.58
C ASP A 538 -2.21 -29.89 16.70
N ASP A 539 -1.12 -29.26 16.23
CA ASP A 539 -1.24 -28.07 15.38
C ASP A 539 -1.11 -28.35 13.88
N THR A 540 -1.89 -27.61 13.10
CA THR A 540 -2.01 -27.73 11.65
C THR A 540 -0.71 -27.29 10.97
N GLY A 541 -0.22 -28.05 9.97
CA GLY A 541 1.09 -27.83 9.34
C GLY A 541 1.32 -26.50 8.61
N ALA A 542 0.42 -25.51 8.74
CA ALA A 542 0.65 -24.13 8.29
C ALA A 542 1.55 -23.36 9.28
N GLY A 543 1.25 -23.39 10.59
CA GLY A 543 2.03 -22.67 11.61
C GLY A 543 3.49 -23.15 11.69
N GLU A 544 3.72 -24.46 11.59
CA GLU A 544 5.08 -25.03 11.57
C GLU A 544 5.94 -24.52 10.40
N ARG A 545 5.32 -24.24 9.24
CA ARG A 545 6.03 -23.73 8.06
C ARG A 545 6.40 -22.26 8.20
N VAL A 546 5.51 -21.44 8.78
CA VAL A 546 5.82 -20.03 9.10
C VAL A 546 6.97 -19.93 10.09
N VAL A 547 6.93 -20.73 11.16
CA VAL A 547 8.03 -20.79 12.14
C VAL A 547 9.33 -21.23 11.47
N SER A 548 9.29 -22.24 10.60
CA SER A 548 10.48 -22.71 9.89
C SER A 548 11.07 -21.65 8.97
N GLN A 549 10.24 -20.88 8.25
CA GLN A 549 10.70 -19.77 7.43
C GLN A 549 11.26 -18.63 8.28
N LEU A 550 10.61 -18.25 9.39
CA LEU A 550 11.11 -17.24 10.32
C LEU A 550 12.49 -17.62 10.88
N LEU A 551 12.66 -18.88 11.28
CA LEU A 551 13.97 -19.39 11.72
C LEU A 551 15.03 -19.32 10.62
N THR A 552 14.64 -19.58 9.37
CA THR A 552 15.54 -19.49 8.21
C THR A 552 15.96 -18.05 7.94
N GLU A 553 15.05 -17.08 8.04
CA GLU A 553 15.38 -15.65 7.90
C GLU A 553 16.28 -15.16 9.04
N LEU A 554 16.01 -15.58 10.29
CA LEU A 554 16.84 -15.25 11.46
C LEU A 554 18.25 -15.84 11.34
N ASP A 555 18.37 -17.10 10.92
CA ASP A 555 19.68 -17.75 10.69
C ASP A 555 20.43 -17.13 9.48
N GLY A 556 19.69 -16.48 8.57
CA GLY A 556 20.19 -15.79 7.39
C GLY A 556 20.56 -14.32 7.61
N LEU A 557 20.34 -13.76 8.81
CA LEU A 557 20.84 -12.43 9.16
C LEU A 557 22.36 -12.49 9.33
N GLU A 558 23.08 -11.66 8.58
CA GLU A 558 24.52 -11.54 8.78
C GLU A 558 24.78 -10.80 10.11
N PRO A 559 25.83 -11.16 10.87
CA PRO A 559 26.12 -10.52 12.16
C PRO A 559 26.32 -9.01 12.06
N LEU A 560 26.69 -8.49 10.88
CA LEU A 560 26.93 -7.06 10.63
C LEU A 560 25.87 -6.43 9.72
N THR A 561 24.69 -7.05 9.59
CA THR A 561 23.59 -6.41 8.87
C THR A 561 23.05 -5.23 9.69
N ASP A 562 22.69 -4.14 9.03
CA ASP A 562 22.02 -2.98 9.63
C ASP A 562 20.54 -3.28 10.02
N VAL A 563 20.18 -4.55 10.22
CA VAL A 563 18.84 -5.01 10.61
C VAL A 563 18.89 -5.70 11.97
N ALA A 564 18.15 -5.18 12.94
CA ALA A 564 18.01 -5.76 14.28
C ALA A 564 16.61 -6.34 14.50
N VAL A 565 16.51 -7.43 15.26
CA VAL A 565 15.22 -8.06 15.60
C VAL A 565 14.93 -7.92 17.09
N ILE A 566 13.76 -7.36 17.40
CA ILE A 566 13.21 -7.32 18.76
C ILE A 566 11.89 -8.11 18.74
N ALA A 567 11.73 -9.05 19.66
CA ALA A 567 10.48 -9.76 19.86
C ALA A 567 9.92 -9.46 21.26
N ALA A 568 8.61 -9.45 21.41
CA ALA A 568 7.93 -9.23 22.67
C ALA A 568 6.93 -10.35 22.97
N THR A 569 6.83 -10.72 24.25
CA THR A 569 5.79 -11.64 24.73
C THR A 569 5.35 -11.30 26.15
N ASN A 570 4.09 -11.65 26.45
CA ASN A 570 3.59 -11.67 27.82
C ASN A 570 3.71 -13.06 28.47
N ARG A 571 4.10 -14.09 27.68
CA ARG A 571 4.09 -15.50 28.07
C ARG A 571 5.40 -16.19 27.64
N PRO A 572 6.53 -15.91 28.32
CA PRO A 572 7.82 -16.52 27.96
C PRO A 572 7.80 -18.05 28.06
N ASP A 573 6.90 -18.62 28.87
CA ASP A 573 6.67 -20.07 28.97
C ASP A 573 5.89 -20.67 27.79
N ALA A 574 5.38 -19.86 26.87
CA ALA A 574 4.64 -20.31 25.69
C ALA A 574 5.50 -20.35 24.41
N ILE A 575 6.69 -19.75 24.40
CA ILE A 575 7.58 -19.69 23.23
C ILE A 575 8.37 -21.00 23.02
N ASP A 576 8.53 -21.42 21.75
CA ASP A 576 9.44 -22.50 21.35
C ASP A 576 10.91 -22.12 21.61
N GLU A 577 11.64 -23.00 22.32
CA GLU A 577 13.07 -22.84 22.61
C GLU A 577 13.94 -22.74 21.34
N ALA A 578 13.43 -23.17 20.17
CA ALA A 578 14.11 -22.99 18.89
C ALA A 578 14.40 -21.52 18.55
N LEU A 579 13.51 -20.58 18.92
CA LEU A 579 13.72 -19.15 18.68
C LEU A 579 14.80 -18.54 19.59
N LEU A 580 15.04 -19.14 20.76
CA LEU A 580 15.95 -18.63 21.80
C LEU A 580 17.38 -19.15 21.67
N ARG A 581 17.70 -19.86 20.58
CA ARG A 581 19.04 -20.41 20.37
C ARG A 581 20.03 -19.31 19.95
N PRO A 582 21.33 -19.47 20.25
CA PRO A 582 22.37 -18.55 19.78
C PRO A 582 22.30 -18.32 18.27
N GLY A 583 22.48 -17.07 17.83
CA GLY A 583 22.32 -16.66 16.42
C GLY A 583 20.89 -16.31 16.00
N ARG A 584 19.92 -16.32 16.94
CA ARG A 584 18.51 -15.94 16.71
C ARG A 584 18.11 -14.89 17.75
N ILE A 585 17.06 -15.13 18.54
CA ILE A 585 16.62 -14.25 19.63
C ILE A 585 17.33 -14.68 20.92
N GLU A 586 18.64 -14.48 20.94
CA GLU A 586 19.52 -15.05 21.96
C GLU A 586 19.50 -14.31 23.31
N LYS A 587 19.05 -13.05 23.34
CA LYS A 587 19.01 -12.24 24.57
C LYS A 587 17.59 -12.08 25.07
N ALA A 588 17.28 -12.67 26.22
CA ALA A 588 16.02 -12.43 26.92
C ALA A 588 16.19 -11.32 27.97
N VAL A 589 15.34 -10.29 27.89
CA VAL A 589 15.33 -9.11 28.76
C VAL A 589 13.96 -8.98 29.41
N GLU A 590 13.96 -8.92 30.74
CA GLU A 590 12.74 -8.78 31.52
C GLU A 590 12.25 -7.33 31.57
N THR A 591 10.96 -7.11 31.36
CA THR A 591 10.25 -5.86 31.62
C THR A 591 9.31 -6.05 32.82
N PRO A 592 9.82 -5.89 34.06
CA PRO A 592 9.03 -6.13 35.27
C PRO A 592 7.97 -5.03 35.48
N LEU A 593 7.09 -5.24 36.47
CA LEU A 593 6.23 -4.16 36.96
C LEU A 593 7.07 -3.01 37.53
N PRO A 594 6.66 -1.75 37.33
CA PRO A 594 7.42 -0.60 37.77
C PRO A 594 7.51 -0.54 39.30
N ASP A 595 8.72 -0.29 39.81
CA ASP A 595 8.95 0.02 41.22
C ASP A 595 8.42 1.42 41.58
N ARG A 596 8.56 1.84 42.84
CA ARG A 596 8.02 3.13 43.31
C ARG A 596 8.54 4.30 42.47
N ASP A 597 9.84 4.32 42.20
CA ASP A 597 10.48 5.46 41.55
C ASP A 597 10.15 5.48 40.05
N ALA A 598 10.09 4.31 39.40
CA ALA A 598 9.59 4.17 38.04
C ALA A 598 8.12 4.58 37.92
N ARG A 599 7.25 4.24 38.88
CA ARG A 599 5.84 4.68 38.88
C ARG A 599 5.71 6.20 38.99
N ARG A 600 6.55 6.85 39.80
CA ARG A 600 6.62 8.31 39.88
C ARG A 600 7.00 8.91 38.53
N GLU A 601 8.03 8.37 37.87
CA GLU A 601 8.47 8.85 36.56
C GLU A 601 7.37 8.68 35.50
N ILE A 602 6.70 7.53 35.46
CA ILE A 602 5.58 7.26 34.54
C ILE A 602 4.41 8.24 34.80
N LEU A 603 4.09 8.52 36.08
CA LEU A 603 3.10 9.52 36.45
C LEU A 603 3.49 10.92 35.95
N GLU A 604 4.76 11.31 36.10
CA GLU A 604 5.27 12.60 35.64
C GLU A 604 5.21 12.73 34.11
N ILE A 605 5.57 11.67 33.37
CA ILE A 605 5.48 11.62 31.91
C ILE A 605 4.03 11.85 31.45
N HIS A 606 3.08 11.09 31.99
CA HIS A 606 1.68 11.19 31.56
C HIS A 606 0.97 12.44 32.08
N ALA A 607 1.45 13.05 33.17
CA ALA A 607 0.90 14.30 33.70
C ALA A 607 1.55 15.56 33.13
N ARG A 608 2.64 15.45 32.34
CA ARG A 608 3.46 16.58 31.87
C ARG A 608 2.65 17.64 31.10
N GLU A 609 1.73 17.20 30.25
CA GLU A 609 0.89 18.09 29.42
C GLU A 609 -0.45 18.43 30.07
N MET A 610 -0.73 17.88 31.25
CA MET A 610 -2.00 18.05 31.95
C MET A 610 -1.96 19.30 32.84
N PRO A 611 -2.94 20.22 32.75
CA PRO A 611 -3.07 21.33 33.69
C PRO A 611 -3.40 20.83 35.10
N THR A 612 -2.39 20.55 35.93
CA THR A 612 -2.58 20.07 37.30
C THR A 612 -2.67 21.22 38.31
N ALA A 613 -3.59 21.12 39.26
CA ALA A 613 -3.66 22.06 40.38
C ALA A 613 -2.46 21.88 41.33
N ALA A 614 -2.06 22.95 42.04
CA ALA A 614 -0.90 22.98 42.94
C ALA A 614 -0.95 21.98 44.12
N GLY A 615 -2.05 21.25 44.30
CA GLY A 615 -2.24 20.24 45.36
C GLY A 615 -2.07 18.79 44.91
N VAL A 616 -1.70 18.53 43.65
CA VAL A 616 -1.43 17.18 43.15
C VAL A 616 -0.02 16.76 43.56
N ASP A 617 0.08 15.68 44.33
CA ASP A 617 1.36 15.13 44.81
C ASP A 617 1.62 13.79 44.13
N LEU A 618 2.53 13.79 43.15
CA LEU A 618 2.91 12.59 42.40
C LEU A 618 3.66 11.56 43.25
N ASP A 619 4.37 11.97 44.32
CA ASP A 619 5.00 11.02 45.26
C ASP A 619 3.94 10.20 45.98
N ALA A 620 2.92 10.89 46.51
CA ALA A 620 1.83 10.24 47.23
C ALA A 620 1.00 9.31 46.34
N LEU A 621 0.87 9.65 45.05
CA LEU A 621 0.24 8.78 44.05
C LEU A 621 1.10 7.55 43.76
N ALA A 622 2.42 7.70 43.58
CA ALA A 622 3.35 6.58 43.34
C ALA A 622 3.36 5.56 44.50
N ASP A 623 3.21 6.02 45.75
CA ASP A 623 3.10 5.16 46.93
C ASP A 623 1.80 4.34 46.96
N ARG A 624 0.72 4.86 46.35
CA ARG A 624 -0.62 4.25 46.35
C ARG A 624 -0.89 3.39 45.12
N THR A 625 -0.10 3.48 44.06
CA THR A 625 -0.23 2.70 42.82
C THR A 625 0.60 1.42 42.82
N GLY A 626 0.83 0.81 44.00
CA GLY A 626 1.55 -0.46 44.10
C GLY A 626 0.90 -1.57 43.26
N GLY A 627 1.68 -2.21 42.39
CA GLY A 627 1.22 -3.27 41.49
C GLY A 627 0.61 -2.79 40.17
N TYR A 628 0.50 -1.47 39.94
CA TYR A 628 0.05 -0.93 38.66
C TYR A 628 1.16 -1.09 37.61
N SER A 629 0.76 -1.48 36.38
CA SER A 629 1.62 -1.41 35.20
C SER A 629 1.71 0.03 34.66
N GLY A 630 2.61 0.29 33.70
CA GLY A 630 2.68 1.59 33.04
C GLY A 630 1.36 1.94 32.33
N GLY A 631 0.71 0.96 31.71
CA GLY A 631 -0.62 1.09 31.11
C GLY A 631 -1.71 1.43 32.13
N ASP A 632 -1.67 0.84 33.32
CA ASP A 632 -2.63 1.15 34.39
C ASP A 632 -2.45 2.59 34.91
N ILE A 633 -1.20 3.06 35.02
CA ILE A 633 -0.91 4.44 35.43
C ILE A 633 -1.37 5.43 34.36
N ALA A 634 -1.12 5.13 33.08
CA ALA A 634 -1.61 5.94 31.97
C ALA A 634 -3.15 6.01 31.98
N ALA A 635 -3.83 4.91 32.27
CA ALA A 635 -5.28 4.87 32.43
C ALA A 635 -5.76 5.71 33.64
N LEU A 636 -5.07 5.62 34.78
CA LEU A 636 -5.37 6.43 35.97
C LEU A 636 -5.30 7.93 35.69
N VAL A 637 -4.23 8.38 35.03
CA VAL A 637 -4.06 9.81 34.69
C VAL A 637 -5.14 10.26 33.72
N ARG A 638 -5.43 9.45 32.70
CA ARG A 638 -6.51 9.73 31.73
C ARG A 638 -7.87 9.85 32.39
N GLU A 639 -8.20 8.95 33.32
CA GLU A 639 -9.46 8.96 34.07
C GLU A 639 -9.58 10.23 34.92
N ALA A 640 -8.51 10.62 35.62
CA ALA A 640 -8.49 11.88 36.37
C ALA A 640 -8.74 13.11 35.47
N GLY A 641 -8.25 13.09 34.22
CA GLY A 641 -8.53 14.12 33.22
C GLY A 641 -10.00 14.11 32.75
N LEU A 642 -10.57 12.93 32.50
CA LEU A 642 -11.97 12.80 32.10
C LEU A 642 -12.93 13.31 33.18
N LEU A 643 -12.68 12.98 34.45
CA LEU A 643 -13.46 13.50 35.58
C LEU A 643 -13.39 15.02 35.68
N ALA A 644 -12.22 15.62 35.39
CA ALA A 644 -12.08 17.07 35.36
C ALA A 644 -12.90 17.73 34.24
N ILE A 645 -13.01 17.07 33.08
CA ILE A 645 -13.83 17.52 31.96
C ILE A 645 -15.32 17.34 32.30
N GLU A 646 -15.70 16.22 32.93
CA GLU A 646 -17.07 15.97 33.36
C GLU A 646 -17.53 17.05 34.35
N ASP A 647 -16.74 17.33 35.38
CA ASP A 647 -17.04 18.39 36.36
C ASP A 647 -17.16 19.77 35.66
N ALA A 648 -16.34 20.06 34.64
CA ALA A 648 -16.45 21.30 33.88
C ALA A 648 -17.72 21.41 33.03
N ILE A 649 -18.18 20.31 32.41
CA ILE A 649 -19.36 20.28 31.54
C ILE A 649 -20.66 20.20 32.35
N VAL A 650 -20.70 19.38 33.40
CA VAL A 650 -21.91 19.06 34.15
C VAL A 650 -22.20 20.11 35.23
N ASP A 651 -21.17 20.60 35.92
CA ASP A 651 -21.33 21.54 37.03
C ASP A 651 -21.14 23.01 36.62
N ASP A 652 -21.18 23.32 35.32
CA ASP A 652 -20.97 24.67 34.76
C ASP A 652 -19.62 25.27 35.23
N GLY A 653 -18.59 24.41 35.23
CA GLY A 653 -17.26 24.68 35.75
C GLY A 653 -16.42 25.60 34.84
N PRO A 654 -15.16 25.87 35.21
CA PRO A 654 -14.30 26.80 34.48
C PRO A 654 -14.04 26.30 33.05
N VAL A 655 -13.97 27.25 32.10
CA VAL A 655 -13.71 27.00 30.67
C VAL A 655 -12.38 26.25 30.45
N ASP A 656 -11.42 26.46 31.35
CA ASP A 656 -10.14 25.75 31.37
C ASP A 656 -10.13 24.77 32.58
N PRO A 657 -10.47 23.49 32.38
CA PRO A 657 -10.50 22.50 33.45
C PRO A 657 -9.09 22.22 33.97
N THR A 658 -8.92 22.25 35.30
CA THR A 658 -7.67 21.85 35.97
C THR A 658 -7.87 20.55 36.74
N VAL A 659 -6.92 19.62 36.59
CA VAL A 659 -6.98 18.33 37.29
C VAL A 659 -6.51 18.50 38.72
N GLY A 660 -7.43 18.32 39.66
CA GLY A 660 -7.20 18.42 41.09
C GLY A 660 -6.94 17.08 41.75
N ARG A 661 -6.58 17.14 43.04
CA ARG A 661 -6.41 15.96 43.89
C ARG A 661 -7.66 15.08 43.97
N ASP A 662 -8.86 15.70 44.01
CA ASP A 662 -10.13 14.99 44.10
C ASP A 662 -10.37 14.07 42.89
N HIS A 663 -10.05 14.55 41.67
CA HIS A 663 -10.17 13.74 40.46
C HIS A 663 -9.24 12.52 40.49
N PHE A 664 -8.00 12.67 40.96
CA PHE A 664 -7.09 11.53 41.15
C PHE A 664 -7.56 10.57 42.25
N GLU A 665 -8.21 11.07 43.31
CA GLU A 665 -8.79 10.22 44.36
C GLU A 665 -9.99 9.40 43.85
N ARG A 666 -10.85 10.01 43.03
CA ARG A 666 -11.96 9.34 42.33
C ARG A 666 -11.43 8.32 41.32
N ALA A 667 -10.45 8.71 40.49
CA ALA A 667 -9.83 7.83 39.51
C ALA A 667 -9.14 6.61 40.17
N LEU A 668 -8.50 6.78 41.34
CA LEU A 668 -7.94 5.66 42.11
C LEU A 668 -9.01 4.71 42.69
N ALA A 669 -10.24 5.19 42.88
CA ALA A 669 -11.35 4.35 43.34
C ALA A 669 -11.94 3.50 42.19
N GLU A 670 -11.83 3.98 40.95
CA GLU A 670 -12.38 3.32 39.76
C GLU A 670 -11.37 2.47 39.01
N THR A 671 -10.08 2.81 39.09
CA THR A 671 -9.00 2.02 38.50
C THR A 671 -8.50 0.94 39.46
N SER A 672 -8.07 -0.19 38.92
CA SER A 672 -7.45 -1.28 39.67
C SER A 672 -6.29 -1.87 38.85
N PRO A 673 -5.27 -2.46 39.49
CA PRO A 673 -4.17 -3.10 38.79
C PRO A 673 -4.69 -4.18 37.84
N SER A 674 -4.32 -4.12 36.56
CA SER A 674 -4.71 -5.15 35.57
C SER A 674 -3.97 -6.47 35.80
N THR A 675 -2.78 -6.41 36.39
CA THR A 675 -1.96 -7.58 36.74
C THR A 675 -2.20 -8.00 38.19
N ARG A 676 -2.85 -9.15 38.38
CA ARG A 676 -2.90 -9.84 39.68
C ARG A 676 -1.69 -10.75 39.82
N ASP A 677 -0.55 -10.24 40.27
CA ASP A 677 0.59 -11.13 40.49
C ASP A 677 0.58 -11.75 41.90
N GLY A 678 0.35 -13.05 41.95
CA GLY A 678 0.68 -13.93 43.09
C GLY A 678 2.17 -14.25 43.18
N ARG A 679 3.04 -13.38 42.65
CA ARG A 679 4.50 -13.56 42.57
C ARG A 679 5.32 -12.48 43.26
N ALA A 680 4.70 -11.67 44.13
CA ALA A 680 5.43 -10.70 44.94
C ALA A 680 6.34 -11.33 46.04
N ASP A 681 6.41 -12.67 46.19
CA ASP A 681 7.18 -13.28 47.29
C ASP A 681 7.71 -14.70 47.00
N ALA A 682 8.37 -14.91 45.86
CA ALA A 682 9.15 -16.14 45.63
C ALA A 682 10.61 -15.78 45.37
N GLY A 683 11.40 -15.77 46.44
CA GLY A 683 12.85 -15.68 46.34
C GLY A 683 13.42 -16.70 45.36
N LEU A 684 14.28 -16.21 44.46
CA LEU A 684 15.08 -17.04 43.56
C LEU A 684 15.94 -18.02 44.39
N PRO A 685 16.09 -19.29 43.99
CA PRO A 685 17.15 -20.11 44.53
C PRO A 685 18.49 -19.60 43.99
N GLU A 686 19.44 -19.32 44.89
CA GLU A 686 20.83 -19.06 44.50
C GLU A 686 21.44 -20.30 43.80
N LYS A 687 21.96 -20.06 42.60
CA LYS A 687 22.92 -20.85 41.79
C LYS A 687 22.64 -22.32 41.48
#